data_AF-A0A180EPW5-F1
#
_entry.id   AF-A0A180EPW5-F1
#
_cell.length_a   1.000
_cell.length_b   1.000
_cell.length_c   1.000
_cell.angle_alpha   90.00
_cell.angle_beta   90.00
_cell.angle_gamma   90.00
#
_symmetry.space_group_name_H-M   'P 1'
#
loop_
_entity.id
_entity.type
_entity.pdbx_description
1 polymer ?
#
loop_
_entity_poly.entity_id
_entity_poly.type
_entity_poly.pdbx_seq_one_letter_code
_entity_poly.pdbx_strand_id
1 'polypeptide(L)'
;MLHRLFFLALVLGPLLTVSAQERVTIFPGSRINDVSDQPFGVNLNTLNDAQENRADGARLLAEGLSEGGMKFLRFPGGEKSDVYTWAAPPYNDPKTAGLSRISPLDFPAQSPSLWNYADSTWAQDNYDFDEFMADCQMLGAEPVIVVAFDGMYKPAFPSGTSLTYDQALTMAVEWVRYANITKGYGIKYWSLGNETFNETSYGGSDPGYTQYGIDAAAFAQEMKAVDPSIKIGINGENFSDFDLALKECAPYVDWLDVHTYPSFGFTTYDDYRNTELDATAVVDLAQAAIENVADADDRERLFIAMTEISAYGYSKELTGVTEPWDQGNNLGQALANFDLMAQLANDDRLEFSQFWSSRWINNDLPTSQPTDLLSKKNELTAGGLALSILNTETLDFMVRAQSTTTVRAFASVEAGSDQLRVFLLNKSTESSDVDLQLEGYQPTGSAQRQEFTGIDVTDVCPTYDLVDDLILNGPENTVTLAPNSITVLTFAGSIDVCGTNLVVNPGFEDSPSTIAPWELALTGAGNGGVTGDQKSSGLYSCYVNGNDAYLYQTVTGLTPSTDYVLSYSVYNFKNGGSNVFVGAKNFGGAEVSREIDDTGFVFVPGSLSFTTGPDATTVEIYLYNFDDLTFAWLDDVSLNCVQASLPTELLEFGGRRDGKTNLLAWKAIEDANLPAYVIETSADAQEWSDLAQIAAAGITGELRAYKYADATSESRYYRLRMTEYDGATTYSSPVHLAGVAEEGSGVYPNPAADFITLPGLQLGTAYRIVDARGQLVLSGTVTDAPISLRRLVPGIHFLKVTGGSTQKFLIR
;
A
#
# COMPACT_ATOMS: atom_id res chain seq x y z
N MET A 1 9.00 79.28 5.07
CA MET A 1 10.05 78.51 5.78
C MET A 1 9.49 77.17 6.18
N LEU A 2 10.33 76.14 6.08
CA LEU A 2 10.08 74.70 5.99
C LEU A 2 9.03 74.08 6.92
N HIS A 3 8.35 73.08 6.35
CA HIS A 3 7.61 71.99 7.00
C HIS A 3 8.51 71.21 8.00
N ARG A 4 7.95 70.80 9.14
CA ARG A 4 8.52 69.75 10.00
C ARG A 4 7.51 68.61 10.14
N LEU A 5 7.88 67.46 9.55
CA LEU A 5 7.26 66.17 9.78
C LEU A 5 7.44 65.75 11.24
N PHE A 6 6.37 65.21 11.83
CA PHE A 6 6.44 64.38 13.03
C PHE A 6 6.75 62.94 12.60
N PHE A 7 7.92 62.43 13.01
CA PHE A 7 8.23 61.01 12.95
C PHE A 7 7.60 60.34 14.18
N LEU A 8 6.62 59.46 13.96
CA LEU A 8 6.16 58.48 14.95
C LEU A 8 7.03 57.23 14.76
N ALA A 9 7.92 56.95 15.69
CA ALA A 9 8.70 55.72 15.69
C ALA A 9 7.79 54.56 16.12
N LEU A 10 7.37 53.74 15.16
CA LEU A 10 6.80 52.43 15.44
C LEU A 10 7.95 51.50 15.87
N VAL A 11 7.93 51.06 17.13
CA VAL A 11 8.78 49.96 17.60
C VAL A 11 8.19 48.67 17.03
N LEU A 12 8.69 48.23 15.88
CA LEU A 12 8.50 46.87 15.39
C LEU A 12 9.32 45.95 16.30
N GLY A 13 8.65 45.34 17.28
CA GLY A 13 9.16 44.10 17.87
C GLY A 13 9.18 43.01 16.79
N PRO A 14 10.08 42.02 16.88
CA PRO A 14 10.09 40.93 15.92
C PRO A 14 8.71 40.26 15.96
N LEU A 15 7.99 40.30 14.84
CA LEU A 15 6.93 39.35 14.58
C LEU A 15 7.60 37.99 14.60
N LEU A 16 7.41 37.24 15.68
CA LEU A 16 7.63 35.80 15.68
C LEU A 16 6.71 35.25 14.60
N THR A 17 7.25 35.02 13.41
CA THR A 17 6.67 34.10 12.45
C THR A 17 6.71 32.74 13.12
N VAL A 18 5.60 32.33 13.73
CA VAL A 18 5.37 30.92 14.01
C VAL A 18 5.40 30.26 12.64
N SER A 19 6.44 29.48 12.36
CA SER A 19 6.44 28.58 11.22
C SER A 19 5.15 27.76 11.33
N ALA A 20 4.32 27.76 10.30
CA ALA A 20 3.22 26.81 10.25
C ALA A 20 3.85 25.40 10.38
N GLN A 21 3.33 24.60 11.30
CA GLN A 21 3.77 23.21 11.46
C GLN A 21 3.41 22.47 10.16
N GLU A 22 4.39 21.77 9.57
CA GLU A 22 4.16 20.97 8.36
C GLU A 22 3.26 19.78 8.77
N ARG A 23 2.18 19.49 8.04
CA ARG A 23 1.31 18.35 8.36
C ARG A 23 1.57 17.21 7.38
N VAL A 24 1.81 16.02 7.92
CA VAL A 24 1.96 14.77 7.17
C VAL A 24 0.93 13.77 7.68
N THR A 25 0.20 13.14 6.77
CA THR A 25 -0.80 12.13 7.12
C THR A 25 -0.49 10.83 6.40
N ILE A 26 -0.37 9.74 7.15
CA ILE A 26 -0.17 8.39 6.63
C ILE A 26 -1.48 7.62 6.77
N PHE A 27 -1.84 6.83 5.75
CA PHE A 27 -3.06 6.02 5.73
C PHE A 27 -2.70 4.53 5.63
N PRO A 28 -2.26 3.86 6.72
CA PRO A 28 -1.78 2.47 6.67
C PRO A 28 -2.79 1.44 6.13
N GLY A 29 -4.10 1.73 6.24
CA GLY A 29 -5.15 0.90 5.68
C GLY A 29 -5.35 1.05 4.15
N SER A 30 -4.75 2.06 3.53
CA SER A 30 -4.91 2.38 2.10
C SER A 30 -3.68 1.92 1.33
N ARG A 31 -3.67 0.66 0.91
CA ARG A 31 -2.59 0.08 0.09
C ARG A 31 -2.67 0.62 -1.33
N ILE A 32 -1.53 1.02 -1.87
CA ILE A 32 -1.43 1.63 -3.21
C ILE A 32 -0.50 0.87 -4.15
N ASN A 33 0.46 0.08 -3.66
CA ASN A 33 1.28 -0.79 -4.49
C ASN A 33 1.77 -2.02 -3.70
N ASP A 34 1.89 -3.16 -4.37
CA ASP A 34 2.55 -4.37 -3.86
C ASP A 34 4.00 -4.37 -4.31
N VAL A 35 4.90 -4.27 -3.34
CA VAL A 35 6.36 -4.22 -3.56
C VAL A 35 7.06 -5.34 -2.80
N SER A 36 6.33 -6.39 -2.42
CA SER A 36 6.84 -7.52 -1.64
C SER A 36 7.96 -8.30 -2.33
N ASP A 37 7.98 -8.29 -3.66
CA ASP A 37 9.05 -8.86 -4.48
C ASP A 37 10.28 -7.93 -4.62
N GLN A 38 10.27 -6.76 -3.96
CA GLN A 38 11.33 -5.75 -3.97
C GLN A 38 11.75 -5.34 -5.40
N PRO A 39 10.90 -4.62 -6.15
CA PRO A 39 11.05 -4.39 -7.58
C PRO A 39 12.08 -3.30 -7.94
N PHE A 40 13.16 -3.18 -7.16
CA PHE A 40 14.19 -2.15 -7.30
C PHE A 40 15.49 -2.71 -7.88
N GLY A 41 16.03 -2.02 -8.86
CA GLY A 41 17.20 -2.45 -9.61
C GLY A 41 18.18 -1.35 -9.96
N VAL A 42 19.21 -1.75 -10.69
CA VAL A 42 20.26 -0.85 -11.16
C VAL A 42 20.78 -1.27 -12.53
N ASN A 43 21.15 -0.26 -13.31
CA ASN A 43 21.85 -0.42 -14.57
C ASN A 43 23.33 -0.72 -14.34
N LEU A 44 23.81 -1.84 -14.84
CA LEU A 44 25.23 -2.15 -14.81
C LEU A 44 25.97 -1.55 -16.00
N ASN A 45 27.28 -1.41 -15.87
CA ASN A 45 28.14 -0.84 -16.88
C ASN A 45 29.13 -1.87 -17.43
N THR A 46 28.77 -2.57 -18.51
CA THR A 46 29.65 -3.60 -19.14
C THR A 46 31.07 -3.11 -19.44
N LEU A 47 31.26 -1.81 -19.69
CA LEU A 47 32.57 -1.26 -20.04
C LEU A 47 33.52 -1.22 -18.85
N ASN A 48 33.01 -1.17 -17.62
CA ASN A 48 33.85 -1.02 -16.44
C ASN A 48 33.57 -2.08 -15.38
N ASP A 49 32.37 -2.63 -15.22
CA ASP A 49 31.98 -3.36 -14.00
C ASP A 49 32.72 -4.65 -13.69
N ALA A 50 33.54 -5.16 -14.63
CA ALA A 50 34.41 -6.31 -14.41
C ALA A 50 35.27 -6.09 -13.15
N GLN A 51 35.43 -7.16 -12.38
CA GLN A 51 36.12 -7.11 -11.09
C GLN A 51 37.59 -6.68 -11.25
N GLU A 52 38.20 -7.04 -12.37
CA GLU A 52 39.58 -6.74 -12.75
C GLU A 52 39.81 -5.24 -12.99
N ASN A 53 38.73 -4.50 -13.28
CA ASN A 53 38.76 -3.04 -13.44
C ASN A 53 38.48 -2.30 -12.12
N ARG A 54 38.50 -2.99 -10.97
CA ARG A 54 38.31 -2.38 -9.65
C ARG A 54 39.64 -2.11 -8.96
N ALA A 55 39.63 -1.19 -8.00
CA ALA A 55 40.82 -0.88 -7.21
C ALA A 55 41.24 -2.08 -6.34
N ASP A 56 42.55 -2.21 -6.07
CA ASP A 56 43.07 -3.27 -5.20
C ASP A 56 42.31 -3.34 -3.86
N GLY A 57 41.85 -4.55 -3.52
CA GLY A 57 41.09 -4.80 -2.30
C GLY A 57 39.61 -4.40 -2.37
N ALA A 58 39.09 -4.04 -3.56
CA ALA A 58 37.66 -3.92 -3.78
C ALA A 58 36.95 -5.23 -3.45
N ARG A 59 35.79 -5.11 -2.80
CA ARG A 59 34.89 -6.24 -2.59
C ARG A 59 34.22 -6.66 -3.90
N LEU A 60 33.53 -7.79 -3.92
CA LEU A 60 32.82 -8.23 -5.13
C LEU A 60 31.70 -7.26 -5.49
N LEU A 61 31.40 -7.11 -6.78
CA LEU A 61 30.28 -6.29 -7.24
C LEU A 61 28.97 -6.75 -6.59
N ALA A 62 28.72 -8.07 -6.59
CA ALA A 62 27.56 -8.66 -5.95
C ALA A 62 27.40 -8.33 -4.46
N GLU A 63 28.51 -8.21 -3.71
CA GLU A 63 28.45 -7.84 -2.28
C GLU A 63 28.00 -6.39 -2.09
N GLY A 64 28.48 -5.48 -2.95
CA GLY A 64 28.06 -4.08 -2.91
C GLY A 64 26.60 -3.88 -3.32
N LEU A 65 26.16 -4.57 -4.37
CA LEU A 65 24.77 -4.56 -4.82
C LEU A 65 23.82 -5.20 -3.80
N SER A 66 24.26 -6.24 -3.10
CA SER A 66 23.50 -6.88 -2.03
C SER A 66 23.33 -5.97 -0.82
N GLU A 67 24.34 -5.17 -0.45
CA GLU A 67 24.19 -4.16 0.61
C GLU A 67 23.23 -3.04 0.18
N GLY A 68 23.19 -2.72 -1.12
CA GLY A 68 22.22 -1.78 -1.70
C GLY A 68 20.79 -2.31 -1.79
N GLY A 69 20.55 -3.60 -1.49
CA GLY A 69 19.22 -4.21 -1.61
C GLY A 69 18.72 -4.35 -3.06
N MET A 70 19.62 -4.38 -4.06
CA MET A 70 19.23 -4.42 -5.48
C MET A 70 18.78 -5.82 -5.90
N LYS A 71 17.66 -5.90 -6.62
CA LYS A 71 17.03 -7.16 -7.07
C LYS A 71 16.82 -7.29 -8.57
N PHE A 72 16.93 -6.20 -9.33
CA PHE A 72 16.90 -6.24 -10.81
C PHE A 72 18.19 -5.68 -11.38
N LEU A 73 18.88 -6.42 -12.24
CA LEU A 73 20.15 -5.97 -12.83
C LEU A 73 20.03 -5.88 -14.35
N ARG A 74 20.30 -4.70 -14.93
CA ARG A 74 20.23 -4.49 -16.38
C ARG A 74 21.59 -4.68 -17.05
N PHE A 75 21.63 -5.40 -18.16
CA PHE A 75 22.83 -5.68 -18.94
C PHE A 75 22.56 -5.72 -20.45
N PRO A 76 23.48 -5.22 -21.29
CA PRO A 76 24.63 -4.37 -20.96
C PRO A 76 24.19 -2.94 -20.61
N GLY A 77 22.93 -2.57 -20.89
CA GLY A 77 22.25 -1.33 -20.49
C GLY A 77 22.74 -0.04 -21.18
N GLY A 78 21.85 0.92 -21.41
CA GLY A 78 22.14 2.23 -22.02
C GLY A 78 22.65 2.18 -23.46
N GLU A 79 23.06 3.33 -23.99
CA GLU A 79 23.52 3.52 -25.39
C GLU A 79 24.61 2.54 -25.86
N LYS A 80 25.44 2.03 -24.94
CA LYS A 80 26.47 1.02 -25.26
C LYS A 80 25.90 -0.32 -25.70
N SER A 81 24.66 -0.63 -25.33
CA SER A 81 23.98 -1.88 -25.69
C SER A 81 23.77 -2.03 -27.19
N ASP A 82 23.48 -0.94 -27.90
CA ASP A 82 23.24 -0.95 -29.35
C ASP A 82 24.46 -1.32 -30.19
N VAL A 83 25.64 -1.16 -29.60
CA VAL A 83 26.91 -1.47 -30.24
C VAL A 83 27.59 -2.69 -29.61
N TYR A 84 26.97 -3.35 -28.63
CA TYR A 84 27.52 -4.49 -27.94
C TYR A 84 27.20 -5.81 -28.67
N THR A 85 28.21 -6.66 -28.83
CA THR A 85 28.03 -8.05 -29.27
C THR A 85 28.39 -8.95 -28.10
N TRP A 86 27.42 -9.76 -27.64
CA TRP A 86 27.60 -10.60 -26.44
C TRP A 86 28.50 -11.82 -26.67
N ALA A 87 28.64 -12.26 -27.92
CA ALA A 87 29.59 -13.28 -28.35
C ALA A 87 29.81 -13.18 -29.86
N ALA A 88 31.00 -13.57 -30.33
CA ALA A 88 31.26 -13.79 -31.75
C ALA A 88 30.60 -15.09 -32.22
N PRO A 89 30.23 -15.22 -33.52
CA PRO A 89 29.81 -16.50 -34.09
C PRO A 89 30.81 -17.63 -33.77
N PRO A 90 30.35 -18.81 -33.33
CA PRO A 90 28.98 -19.31 -33.42
C PRO A 90 28.08 -19.02 -32.21
N TYR A 91 28.33 -17.92 -31.46
CA TYR A 91 27.48 -17.45 -30.36
C TYR A 91 27.39 -18.44 -29.19
N ASN A 92 28.53 -18.89 -28.70
CA ASN A 92 28.59 -19.88 -27.61
C ASN A 92 29.68 -19.61 -26.58
N ASP A 93 30.33 -18.45 -26.65
CA ASP A 93 31.40 -18.04 -25.74
C ASP A 93 31.35 -16.53 -25.49
N PRO A 94 30.75 -16.10 -24.36
CA PRO A 94 30.70 -14.69 -23.97
C PRO A 94 32.07 -14.00 -23.84
N LYS A 95 33.16 -14.75 -23.65
CA LYS A 95 34.52 -14.18 -23.62
C LYS A 95 34.97 -13.62 -24.97
N THR A 96 34.22 -13.90 -26.03
CA THR A 96 34.41 -13.33 -27.37
C THR A 96 33.57 -12.08 -27.64
N ALA A 97 32.93 -11.52 -26.60
CA ALA A 97 32.18 -10.28 -26.70
C ALA A 97 33.00 -9.14 -27.31
N GLY A 98 32.36 -8.27 -28.07
CA GLY A 98 33.00 -7.19 -28.82
C GLY A 98 32.03 -6.10 -29.24
N LEU A 99 32.38 -5.36 -30.28
CA LEU A 99 31.56 -4.26 -30.81
C LEU A 99 30.98 -4.59 -32.20
N SER A 100 29.71 -4.23 -32.43
CA SER A 100 29.02 -4.38 -33.73
C SER A 100 29.17 -3.14 -34.62
N ARG A 101 29.51 -1.99 -34.03
CA ARG A 101 29.73 -0.72 -34.71
C ARG A 101 31.15 -0.21 -34.42
N ILE A 102 32.01 -0.21 -35.44
CA ILE A 102 33.44 0.09 -35.27
C ILE A 102 33.92 1.08 -36.33
N SER A 103 34.34 2.26 -35.87
CA SER A 103 35.07 3.29 -36.63
C SER A 103 35.79 4.21 -35.65
N PRO A 104 36.94 4.84 -36.00
CA PRO A 104 37.67 5.80 -35.14
C PRO A 104 36.86 6.96 -34.54
N LEU A 105 35.60 7.13 -34.93
CA LEU A 105 34.66 8.16 -34.49
C LEU A 105 33.40 7.60 -33.80
N ASP A 106 33.27 6.27 -33.69
CA ASP A 106 32.13 5.61 -33.05
C ASP A 106 32.44 5.37 -31.57
N PHE A 107 31.53 5.73 -30.67
CA PHE A 107 31.62 5.31 -29.27
C PHE A 107 31.18 3.84 -29.11
N PRO A 108 31.81 3.04 -28.23
CA PRO A 108 33.00 3.34 -27.44
C PRO A 108 34.32 3.11 -28.20
N ALA A 109 34.27 2.58 -29.43
CA ALA A 109 35.44 2.19 -30.20
C ALA A 109 36.49 3.32 -30.31
N GLN A 110 36.07 4.58 -30.45
CA GLN A 110 36.93 5.76 -30.58
C GLN A 110 37.84 5.99 -29.38
N SER A 111 37.53 5.42 -28.21
CA SER A 111 38.31 5.59 -26.99
C SER A 111 39.41 4.51 -26.89
N PRO A 112 40.70 4.88 -26.96
CA PRO A 112 41.79 3.91 -26.85
C PRO A 112 41.91 3.25 -25.47
N SER A 113 41.27 3.82 -24.44
CA SER A 113 41.20 3.20 -23.10
C SER A 113 40.16 2.09 -23.03
N LEU A 114 39.23 2.03 -23.99
CA LEU A 114 38.16 1.02 -24.03
C LEU A 114 38.39 0.03 -25.16
N TRP A 115 38.92 0.47 -26.31
CA TRP A 115 39.03 -0.36 -27.51
C TRP A 115 40.38 -0.25 -28.20
N ASN A 116 40.93 -1.40 -28.61
CA ASN A 116 42.13 -1.50 -29.42
C ASN A 116 41.78 -1.81 -30.88
N TYR A 117 41.90 -0.81 -31.76
CA TYR A 117 41.62 -0.96 -33.19
C TYR A 117 42.52 -1.94 -33.93
N ALA A 118 43.80 -2.04 -33.55
CA ALA A 118 44.75 -2.86 -34.29
C ALA A 118 44.39 -4.34 -34.18
N ASP A 119 43.89 -4.73 -33.01
CA ASP A 119 43.58 -6.11 -32.65
C ASP A 119 42.07 -6.40 -32.68
N SER A 120 41.23 -5.36 -32.77
CA SER A 120 39.77 -5.45 -32.67
C SER A 120 39.31 -6.14 -31.37
N THR A 121 39.91 -5.72 -30.26
CA THR A 121 39.64 -6.24 -28.91
C THR A 121 39.39 -5.11 -27.93
N TRP A 122 38.78 -5.45 -26.79
CA TRP A 122 38.74 -4.55 -25.63
C TRP A 122 40.16 -4.22 -25.15
N ALA A 123 40.35 -2.98 -24.69
CA ALA A 123 41.62 -2.51 -24.13
C ALA A 123 41.78 -2.84 -22.64
N GLN A 124 40.67 -3.16 -21.97
CA GLN A 124 40.57 -3.63 -20.59
C GLN A 124 39.57 -4.79 -20.53
N ASP A 125 39.49 -5.48 -19.40
CA ASP A 125 38.56 -6.59 -19.25
C ASP A 125 37.11 -6.08 -19.40
N ASN A 126 36.37 -6.65 -20.35
CA ASN A 126 34.96 -6.33 -20.54
C ASN A 126 34.14 -7.23 -19.64
N TYR A 127 33.22 -6.64 -18.87
CA TYR A 127 32.28 -7.39 -18.05
C TYR A 127 31.31 -8.12 -18.96
N ASP A 128 31.51 -9.42 -19.09
CA ASP A 128 30.77 -10.22 -20.06
C ASP A 128 29.46 -10.79 -19.50
N PHE A 129 28.69 -11.42 -20.38
CA PHE A 129 27.37 -11.94 -20.04
C PHE A 129 27.40 -13.07 -18.99
N ASP A 130 28.40 -13.96 -18.99
CA ASP A 130 28.47 -15.05 -18.02
C ASP A 130 28.93 -14.55 -16.64
N GLU A 131 29.76 -13.51 -16.59
CA GLU A 131 30.11 -12.77 -15.37
C GLU A 131 28.89 -12.05 -14.79
N PHE A 132 28.13 -11.37 -15.66
CA PHE A 132 26.85 -10.76 -15.29
C PHE A 132 25.88 -11.76 -14.66
N MET A 133 25.72 -12.92 -15.29
CA MET A 133 24.84 -13.96 -14.76
C MET A 133 25.34 -14.55 -13.44
N ALA A 134 26.66 -14.60 -13.22
CA ALA A 134 27.22 -15.05 -11.95
C ALA A 134 26.86 -14.09 -10.80
N ASP A 135 26.92 -12.77 -11.06
CA ASP A 135 26.49 -11.77 -10.07
C ASP A 135 24.98 -11.87 -9.83
N CYS A 136 24.13 -11.94 -10.87
CA CYS A 136 22.69 -12.15 -10.71
C CYS A 136 22.37 -13.37 -9.82
N GLN A 137 23.04 -14.51 -10.06
CA GLN A 137 22.84 -15.72 -9.27
C GLN A 137 23.31 -15.58 -7.81
N MET A 138 24.39 -14.86 -7.56
CA MET A 138 24.89 -14.62 -6.21
C MET A 138 23.93 -13.74 -5.39
N LEU A 139 23.31 -12.75 -6.02
CA LEU A 139 22.30 -11.88 -5.38
C LEU A 139 20.90 -12.52 -5.28
N GLY A 140 20.60 -13.48 -6.15
CA GLY A 140 19.22 -13.86 -6.44
C GLY A 140 18.45 -12.72 -7.12
N ALA A 141 19.12 -11.98 -8.00
CA ALA A 141 18.55 -10.86 -8.74
C ALA A 141 18.00 -11.32 -10.10
N GLU A 142 16.93 -10.68 -10.54
CA GLU A 142 16.32 -10.86 -11.86
C GLU A 142 17.15 -10.11 -12.94
N PRO A 143 17.62 -10.81 -13.98
CA PRO A 143 18.35 -10.21 -15.09
C PRO A 143 17.40 -9.54 -16.10
N VAL A 144 17.77 -8.33 -16.55
CA VAL A 144 17.10 -7.58 -17.62
C VAL A 144 18.09 -7.37 -18.77
N ILE A 145 17.83 -7.96 -19.94
CA ILE A 145 18.77 -7.95 -21.06
C ILE A 145 18.37 -6.94 -22.12
N VAL A 146 19.32 -6.12 -22.58
CA VAL A 146 19.12 -5.20 -23.70
C VAL A 146 19.80 -5.77 -24.95
N VAL A 147 19.00 -6.05 -25.98
CA VAL A 147 19.47 -6.54 -27.27
C VAL A 147 19.97 -5.37 -28.09
N ALA A 148 21.08 -5.56 -28.81
CA ALA A 148 21.65 -4.58 -29.75
C ALA A 148 20.79 -4.40 -31.02
N PHE A 149 19.51 -4.09 -30.83
CA PHE A 149 18.49 -3.98 -31.85
C PHE A 149 18.70 -2.71 -32.68
N ASP A 150 18.87 -1.55 -32.03
CA ASP A 150 19.00 -0.27 -32.75
C ASP A 150 20.31 -0.14 -33.53
N GLY A 151 21.30 -0.97 -33.20
CA GLY A 151 22.54 -1.11 -33.94
C GLY A 151 22.34 -1.38 -35.44
N MET A 152 21.22 -2.01 -35.84
CA MET A 152 20.91 -2.29 -37.25
C MET A 152 20.45 -1.06 -38.05
N TYR A 153 19.96 -0.01 -37.38
CA TYR A 153 19.58 1.27 -38.00
C TYR A 153 20.74 2.30 -38.00
N LYS A 154 21.83 1.98 -37.29
CA LYS A 154 22.94 2.88 -36.99
C LYS A 154 24.16 2.58 -37.88
N PRO A 155 24.30 3.23 -39.06
CA PRO A 155 25.51 3.14 -39.87
C PRO A 155 26.72 3.72 -39.13
N ALA A 156 27.88 3.05 -39.27
CA ALA A 156 29.15 3.52 -38.77
C ALA A 156 29.65 4.73 -39.56
N PHE A 157 30.56 5.50 -38.96
CA PHE A 157 31.28 6.54 -39.71
C PHE A 157 32.04 5.93 -40.91
N PRO A 158 32.32 6.71 -41.97
CA PRO A 158 32.88 6.21 -43.21
C PRO A 158 34.09 5.27 -43.01
N SER A 159 34.07 4.13 -43.69
CA SER A 159 35.04 3.03 -43.57
C SER A 159 34.93 2.17 -42.30
N GLY A 160 33.88 2.38 -41.50
CA GLY A 160 33.52 1.52 -40.37
C GLY A 160 32.66 0.31 -40.75
N THR A 161 32.29 -0.46 -39.73
CA THR A 161 31.39 -1.62 -39.84
C THR A 161 30.16 -1.41 -38.96
N SER A 162 29.00 -1.90 -39.40
CA SER A 162 27.72 -1.84 -38.69
C SER A 162 27.05 -3.21 -38.67
N LEU A 163 26.15 -3.37 -37.72
CA LEU A 163 25.26 -4.52 -37.64
C LEU A 163 24.25 -4.49 -38.79
N THR A 164 24.05 -5.62 -39.45
CA THR A 164 22.92 -5.80 -40.38
C THR A 164 21.71 -6.37 -39.64
N TYR A 165 20.52 -6.22 -40.21
CA TYR A 165 19.28 -6.81 -39.69
C TYR A 165 19.45 -8.32 -39.38
N ASP A 166 19.93 -9.10 -40.35
CA ASP A 166 20.11 -10.55 -40.19
C ASP A 166 21.08 -10.90 -39.06
N GLN A 167 22.14 -10.10 -38.88
CA GLN A 167 23.11 -10.30 -37.80
C GLN A 167 22.51 -9.95 -36.44
N ALA A 168 21.75 -8.84 -36.34
CA ALA A 168 21.07 -8.44 -35.12
C ALA A 168 20.06 -9.52 -34.68
N LEU A 169 19.22 -9.98 -35.61
CA LEU A 169 18.21 -11.01 -35.35
C LEU A 169 18.87 -12.34 -34.94
N THR A 170 19.89 -12.78 -35.69
CA THR A 170 20.60 -14.02 -35.37
C THR A 170 21.25 -13.94 -33.98
N MET A 171 21.88 -12.81 -33.67
CA MET A 171 22.53 -12.60 -32.37
C MET A 171 21.53 -12.61 -31.22
N ALA A 172 20.35 -12.00 -31.38
CA ALA A 172 19.29 -11.98 -30.38
C ALA A 172 18.73 -13.40 -30.11
N VAL A 173 18.40 -14.13 -31.19
CA VAL A 173 17.86 -15.51 -31.11
C VAL A 173 18.87 -16.46 -30.46
N GLU A 174 20.14 -16.38 -30.84
CA GLU A 174 21.17 -17.22 -30.26
C GLU A 174 21.51 -16.82 -28.82
N TRP A 175 21.30 -15.55 -28.42
CA TRP A 175 21.45 -15.15 -27.02
C TRP A 175 20.40 -15.84 -26.13
N VAL A 176 19.13 -15.81 -26.54
CA VAL A 176 18.06 -16.52 -25.83
C VAL A 176 18.37 -18.02 -25.76
N ARG A 177 18.82 -18.61 -26.86
CA ARG A 177 19.21 -20.04 -26.91
C ARG A 177 20.36 -20.34 -25.97
N TYR A 178 21.40 -19.53 -25.96
CA TYR A 178 22.54 -19.72 -25.08
C TYR A 178 22.11 -19.56 -23.62
N ALA A 179 21.46 -18.45 -23.28
CA ALA A 179 21.05 -18.12 -21.92
C ALA A 179 20.09 -19.15 -21.32
N ASN A 180 18.96 -19.40 -21.98
CA ASN A 180 17.87 -20.17 -21.37
C ASN A 180 17.89 -21.65 -21.74
N ILE A 181 18.34 -22.01 -22.94
CA ILE A 181 18.35 -23.41 -23.38
C ILE A 181 19.67 -24.10 -23.06
N THR A 182 20.80 -23.43 -23.32
CA THR A 182 22.13 -24.04 -23.13
C THR A 182 22.58 -23.94 -21.68
N LYS A 183 22.46 -22.75 -21.08
CA LYS A 183 22.93 -22.48 -19.72
C LYS A 183 21.84 -22.68 -18.66
N GLY A 184 20.56 -22.60 -19.05
CA GLY A 184 19.44 -22.79 -18.13
C GLY A 184 19.26 -21.63 -17.15
N TYR A 185 19.64 -20.41 -17.55
CA TYR A 185 19.58 -19.23 -16.68
C TYR A 185 18.15 -18.76 -16.40
N GLY A 186 17.19 -19.05 -17.28
CA GLY A 186 15.77 -18.73 -17.05
C GLY A 186 15.47 -17.22 -17.07
N ILE A 187 16.22 -16.46 -17.86
CA ILE A 187 16.05 -15.01 -18.01
C ILE A 187 14.69 -14.70 -18.61
N LYS A 188 13.91 -13.86 -17.92
CA LYS A 188 12.57 -13.47 -18.35
C LYS A 188 12.58 -12.22 -19.21
N TYR A 189 13.24 -11.14 -18.79
CA TYR A 189 13.05 -9.81 -19.36
C TYR A 189 14.12 -9.46 -20.42
N TRP A 190 13.67 -9.14 -21.64
CA TRP A 190 14.52 -8.77 -22.77
C TRP A 190 13.95 -7.52 -23.45
N SER A 191 14.72 -6.43 -23.50
CA SER A 191 14.36 -5.18 -24.20
C SER A 191 14.99 -5.13 -25.59
N LEU A 192 14.23 -4.68 -26.58
CA LEU A 192 14.69 -4.49 -27.96
C LEU A 192 15.18 -3.06 -28.17
N GLY A 193 16.50 -2.88 -28.05
CA GLY A 193 17.16 -1.59 -28.24
C GLY A 193 17.15 -0.74 -26.97
N ASN A 194 17.67 0.47 -27.10
CA ASN A 194 17.79 1.41 -25.99
C ASN A 194 17.58 2.84 -26.50
N GLU A 195 16.57 3.52 -25.98
CA GLU A 195 16.28 4.93 -26.32
C GLU A 195 16.23 5.18 -27.83
N THR A 196 15.45 4.38 -28.57
CA THR A 196 15.29 4.46 -30.02
C THR A 196 14.84 5.86 -30.48
N PHE A 197 14.22 6.65 -29.61
CA PHE A 197 13.81 8.05 -29.81
C PHE A 197 14.96 9.06 -29.89
N ASN A 198 16.16 8.76 -29.37
CA ASN A 198 17.21 9.77 -29.28
C ASN A 198 17.92 9.99 -30.64
N GLU A 199 17.35 10.88 -31.46
CA GLU A 199 17.77 11.18 -32.83
C GLU A 199 19.24 11.68 -32.96
N THR A 200 19.85 12.16 -31.86
CA THR A 200 21.09 12.95 -31.92
C THR A 200 22.37 12.26 -31.45
N SER A 201 22.29 11.11 -30.76
CA SER A 201 23.47 10.60 -30.05
C SER A 201 24.63 10.23 -31.00
N TYR A 202 24.38 9.50 -32.10
CA TYR A 202 25.48 8.98 -32.95
C TYR A 202 25.12 8.77 -34.46
N GLY A 203 24.20 9.57 -35.02
CA GLY A 203 24.11 9.82 -36.48
C GLY A 203 23.46 8.73 -37.36
N GLY A 204 22.53 7.95 -36.84
CA GLY A 204 21.76 6.98 -37.62
C GLY A 204 20.52 7.58 -38.32
N SER A 205 19.91 6.81 -39.21
CA SER A 205 18.58 7.13 -39.75
C SER A 205 17.52 6.60 -38.79
N ASP A 206 16.70 7.47 -38.24
CA ASP A 206 15.49 7.08 -37.51
C ASP A 206 14.59 6.22 -38.43
N PRO A 207 14.33 4.95 -38.09
CA PRO A 207 13.43 4.10 -38.88
C PRO A 207 11.96 4.56 -38.79
N GLY A 208 11.62 5.35 -37.78
CA GLY A 208 10.27 5.69 -37.37
C GLY A 208 9.60 4.55 -36.61
N TYR A 209 8.70 4.88 -35.69
CA TYR A 209 8.12 3.90 -34.76
C TYR A 209 7.21 2.82 -35.39
N THR A 210 6.63 3.09 -36.56
CA THR A 210 5.94 2.03 -37.31
C THR A 210 6.91 0.96 -37.80
N GLN A 211 8.06 1.35 -38.35
CA GLN A 211 9.05 0.38 -38.82
C GLN A 211 9.70 -0.33 -37.64
N TYR A 212 10.01 0.41 -36.56
CA TYR A 212 10.47 -0.17 -35.30
C TYR A 212 9.51 -1.24 -34.78
N GLY A 213 8.20 -0.98 -34.76
CA GLY A 213 7.18 -1.96 -34.37
C GLY A 213 7.15 -3.20 -35.27
N ILE A 214 7.24 -3.04 -36.59
CA ILE A 214 7.30 -4.18 -37.53
C ILE A 214 8.51 -5.08 -37.24
N ASP A 215 9.67 -4.47 -37.02
CA ASP A 215 10.91 -5.20 -36.76
C ASP A 215 10.91 -5.82 -35.35
N ALA A 216 10.37 -5.13 -34.35
CA ALA A 216 10.20 -5.64 -32.99
C ALA A 216 9.28 -6.87 -32.97
N ALA A 217 8.19 -6.86 -33.74
CA ALA A 217 7.31 -8.02 -33.90
C ALA A 217 8.07 -9.23 -34.45
N ALA A 218 8.89 -9.04 -35.49
CA ALA A 218 9.68 -10.11 -36.11
C ALA A 218 10.72 -10.69 -35.13
N PHE A 219 11.44 -9.83 -34.40
CA PHE A 219 12.40 -10.27 -33.38
C PHE A 219 11.72 -11.02 -32.26
N ALA A 220 10.62 -10.48 -31.72
CA ALA A 220 9.88 -11.09 -30.63
C ALA A 220 9.39 -12.49 -31.00
N GLN A 221 8.89 -12.68 -32.23
CA GLN A 221 8.45 -13.99 -32.73
C GLN A 221 9.58 -15.02 -32.76
N GLU A 222 10.73 -14.67 -33.35
CA GLU A 222 11.86 -15.59 -33.48
C GLU A 222 12.53 -15.89 -32.12
N MET A 223 12.65 -14.89 -31.25
CA MET A 223 13.17 -15.08 -29.89
C MET A 223 12.24 -15.97 -29.06
N LYS A 224 10.92 -15.71 -29.08
CA LYS A 224 9.93 -16.54 -28.37
C LYS A 224 9.76 -17.94 -28.98
N ALA A 225 10.12 -18.14 -30.25
CA ALA A 225 10.17 -19.48 -30.85
C ALA A 225 11.27 -20.35 -30.22
N VAL A 226 12.32 -19.74 -29.65
CA VAL A 226 13.35 -20.45 -28.87
C VAL A 226 12.85 -20.72 -27.45
N ASP A 227 12.32 -19.70 -26.78
CA ASP A 227 11.80 -19.80 -25.43
C ASP A 227 10.52 -18.95 -25.28
N PRO A 228 9.33 -19.58 -25.29
CA PRO A 228 8.07 -18.86 -25.17
C PRO A 228 7.84 -18.19 -23.80
N SER A 229 8.68 -18.47 -22.79
CA SER A 229 8.51 -17.91 -21.44
C SER A 229 9.09 -16.51 -21.26
N ILE A 230 9.93 -16.05 -22.20
CA ILE A 230 10.52 -14.71 -22.15
C ILE A 230 9.48 -13.61 -22.39
N LYS A 231 9.79 -12.42 -21.88
CA LYS A 231 9.03 -11.18 -21.99
C LYS A 231 9.82 -10.17 -22.81
N ILE A 232 9.25 -9.71 -23.91
CA ILE A 232 9.91 -8.81 -24.86
C ILE A 232 9.43 -7.37 -24.65
N GLY A 233 10.36 -6.45 -24.47
CA GLY A 233 10.11 -5.03 -24.23
C GLY A 233 10.41 -4.18 -25.46
N ILE A 234 9.67 -3.08 -25.60
CA ILE A 234 9.91 -2.03 -26.58
C ILE A 234 10.08 -0.68 -25.86
N ASN A 235 10.89 0.21 -26.40
CA ASN A 235 11.16 1.52 -25.79
C ASN A 235 10.49 2.68 -26.55
N GLY A 236 10.34 3.83 -25.89
CA GLY A 236 9.74 5.06 -26.42
C GLY A 236 9.81 6.21 -25.41
N GLU A 237 9.68 7.46 -25.87
CA GLU A 237 9.73 8.65 -24.99
C GLU A 237 8.35 9.28 -24.77
N ASN A 238 7.46 9.13 -25.76
CA ASN A 238 6.16 9.79 -25.74
C ASN A 238 5.03 8.87 -26.22
N PHE A 239 3.78 9.32 -26.04
CA PHE A 239 2.60 8.57 -26.45
C PHE A 239 2.65 8.12 -27.92
N SER A 240 3.10 8.98 -28.85
CA SER A 240 3.11 8.68 -30.28
C SER A 240 4.09 7.57 -30.63
N ASP A 241 5.23 7.51 -29.93
CA ASP A 241 6.26 6.49 -30.13
C ASP A 241 5.67 5.10 -29.83
N PHE A 242 5.11 4.97 -28.62
CA PHE A 242 4.49 3.72 -28.16
C PHE A 242 3.27 3.35 -29.01
N ASP A 243 2.36 4.29 -29.27
CA ASP A 243 1.14 4.03 -30.05
C ASP A 243 1.44 3.54 -31.47
N LEU A 244 2.43 4.14 -32.13
CA LEU A 244 2.83 3.72 -33.48
C LEU A 244 3.49 2.34 -33.51
N ALA A 245 4.33 2.03 -32.51
CA ALA A 245 4.97 0.71 -32.42
C ALA A 245 3.97 -0.39 -32.06
N LEU A 246 3.11 -0.16 -31.06
CA LEU A 246 2.14 -1.15 -30.57
C LEU A 246 1.11 -1.55 -31.63
N LYS A 247 0.75 -0.64 -32.55
CA LYS A 247 -0.09 -0.98 -33.71
C LYS A 247 0.46 -2.11 -34.57
N GLU A 248 1.79 -2.29 -34.57
CA GLU A 248 2.47 -3.31 -35.37
C GLU A 248 2.92 -4.52 -34.54
N CYS A 249 3.23 -4.34 -33.25
CA CYS A 249 3.85 -5.39 -32.42
C CYS A 249 3.10 -5.84 -31.17
N ALA A 250 1.99 -5.20 -30.77
CA ALA A 250 1.29 -5.51 -29.51
C ALA A 250 1.05 -7.02 -29.28
N PRO A 251 0.63 -7.83 -30.28
CA PRO A 251 0.41 -9.27 -30.08
C PRO A 251 1.65 -10.10 -29.70
N TYR A 252 2.86 -9.53 -29.84
CA TYR A 252 4.12 -10.26 -29.73
C TYR A 252 5.02 -9.75 -28.60
N VAL A 253 4.83 -8.51 -28.13
CA VAL A 253 5.66 -7.87 -27.08
C VAL A 253 4.87 -7.73 -25.79
N ASP A 254 5.54 -7.71 -24.64
CA ASP A 254 4.93 -7.82 -23.32
C ASP A 254 5.08 -6.58 -22.44
N TRP A 255 6.00 -5.67 -22.74
CA TRP A 255 6.21 -4.50 -21.89
C TRP A 255 6.75 -3.27 -22.61
N LEU A 256 6.51 -2.12 -21.98
CA LEU A 256 7.02 -0.82 -22.40
C LEU A 256 8.18 -0.43 -21.48
N ASP A 257 9.35 -0.22 -22.09
CA ASP A 257 10.58 0.23 -21.47
C ASP A 257 10.60 1.76 -21.48
N VAL A 258 10.44 2.37 -20.30
CA VAL A 258 10.39 3.83 -20.12
C VAL A 258 11.62 4.35 -19.39
N HIS A 259 12.03 5.56 -19.77
CA HIS A 259 13.21 6.24 -19.25
C HIS A 259 12.83 7.67 -18.86
N THR A 260 13.38 8.20 -17.76
CA THR A 260 13.19 9.62 -17.41
C THR A 260 14.31 10.18 -16.56
N TYR A 261 14.64 11.45 -16.76
CA TYR A 261 15.62 12.20 -15.96
C TYR A 261 15.02 13.55 -15.54
N PRO A 262 14.11 13.58 -14.54
CA PRO A 262 13.27 14.76 -14.26
C PRO A 262 14.04 15.99 -13.77
N SER A 263 15.26 15.81 -13.26
CA SER A 263 16.15 16.89 -12.84
C SER A 263 17.06 17.41 -13.95
N PHE A 264 16.86 17.00 -15.20
CA PHE A 264 17.69 17.44 -16.31
C PHE A 264 17.68 18.98 -16.39
N GLY A 265 18.85 19.60 -16.49
CA GLY A 265 19.01 21.05 -16.45
C GLY A 265 19.13 21.68 -15.05
N PHE A 266 18.99 20.91 -13.96
CA PHE A 266 19.24 21.42 -12.61
C PHE A 266 20.73 21.67 -12.40
N THR A 267 21.05 22.71 -11.62
CA THR A 267 22.43 23.19 -11.41
C THR A 267 22.79 23.38 -9.94
N THR A 268 21.79 23.49 -9.05
CA THR A 268 22.00 23.62 -7.60
C THR A 268 20.99 22.80 -6.82
N TYR A 269 21.29 22.44 -5.57
CA TYR A 269 20.31 21.82 -4.68
C TYR A 269 19.01 22.64 -4.56
N ASP A 270 19.10 23.97 -4.65
CA ASP A 270 17.94 24.86 -4.60
C ASP A 270 16.95 24.62 -5.75
N ASP A 271 17.43 24.19 -6.93
CA ASP A 271 16.56 23.83 -8.06
C ASP A 271 15.66 22.65 -7.69
N TYR A 272 16.20 21.62 -7.02
CA TYR A 272 15.42 20.51 -6.48
C TYR A 272 14.57 20.92 -5.27
N ARG A 273 15.13 21.68 -4.34
CA ARG A 273 14.39 22.10 -3.13
C ARG A 273 13.10 22.83 -3.50
N ASN A 274 13.16 23.69 -4.52
CA ASN A 274 12.06 24.56 -4.93
C ASN A 274 11.17 23.96 -6.04
N THR A 275 11.49 22.76 -6.54
CA THR A 275 10.73 22.08 -7.59
C THR A 275 10.19 20.75 -7.06
N GLU A 276 8.98 20.40 -7.48
CA GLU A 276 8.46 19.05 -7.29
C GLU A 276 8.86 18.21 -8.50
N LEU A 277 9.72 17.21 -8.29
CA LEU A 277 10.09 16.27 -9.33
C LEU A 277 8.95 15.28 -9.55
N ASP A 278 8.70 14.96 -10.81
CA ASP A 278 7.71 13.96 -11.23
C ASP A 278 8.44 12.79 -11.91
N ALA A 279 8.47 11.65 -11.23
CA ALA A 279 9.07 10.42 -11.75
C ALA A 279 8.13 9.65 -12.72
N THR A 280 6.84 9.99 -12.73
CA THR A 280 5.74 9.18 -13.30
C THR A 280 5.21 9.69 -14.64
N ALA A 281 5.58 10.92 -15.06
CA ALA A 281 5.10 11.53 -16.29
C ALA A 281 5.21 10.63 -17.55
N VAL A 282 6.31 9.89 -17.72
CA VAL A 282 6.49 8.98 -18.85
C VAL A 282 5.65 7.70 -18.72
N VAL A 283 5.38 7.26 -17.48
CA VAL A 283 4.51 6.13 -17.17
C VAL A 283 3.08 6.45 -17.61
N ASP A 284 2.61 7.68 -17.38
CA ASP A 284 1.29 8.13 -17.85
C ASP A 284 1.16 8.05 -19.38
N LEU A 285 2.21 8.43 -20.11
CA LEU A 285 2.23 8.38 -21.57
C LEU A 285 2.23 6.95 -22.09
N ALA A 286 3.02 6.06 -21.48
CA ALA A 286 3.06 4.64 -21.80
C ALA A 286 1.72 3.95 -21.49
N GLN A 287 1.13 4.24 -20.33
CA GLN A 287 -0.17 3.71 -19.93
C GLN A 287 -1.27 4.14 -20.90
N ALA A 288 -1.30 5.42 -21.30
CA ALA A 288 -2.25 5.91 -22.30
C ALA A 288 -2.10 5.19 -23.65
N ALA A 289 -0.88 4.83 -24.05
CA ALA A 289 -0.63 4.06 -25.27
C ALA A 289 -1.13 2.61 -25.15
N ILE A 290 -0.94 1.96 -23.99
CA ILE A 290 -1.52 0.63 -23.71
C ILE A 290 -3.04 0.70 -23.81
N GLU A 291 -3.68 1.69 -23.19
CA GLU A 291 -5.14 1.87 -23.24
C GLU A 291 -5.68 2.06 -24.67
N ASN A 292 -4.85 2.56 -25.59
CA ASN A 292 -5.22 2.75 -27.00
C ASN A 292 -5.05 1.49 -27.87
N VAL A 293 -4.42 0.42 -27.36
CA VAL A 293 -4.33 -0.87 -28.07
C VAL A 293 -5.73 -1.44 -28.25
N ALA A 294 -6.06 -1.93 -29.44
CA ALA A 294 -7.44 -2.34 -29.76
C ALA A 294 -7.86 -3.66 -29.07
N ASP A 295 -6.96 -4.65 -29.04
CA ASP A 295 -7.22 -5.97 -28.48
C ASP A 295 -7.12 -5.95 -26.94
N ALA A 296 -8.11 -6.53 -26.26
CA ALA A 296 -8.18 -6.49 -24.80
C ALA A 296 -7.17 -7.43 -24.13
N ASP A 297 -6.89 -8.59 -24.73
CA ASP A 297 -5.95 -9.57 -24.19
C ASP A 297 -4.52 -9.03 -24.30
N ASP A 298 -4.23 -8.28 -25.37
CA ASP A 298 -2.96 -7.56 -25.50
C ASP A 298 -2.82 -6.45 -24.45
N ARG A 299 -3.88 -5.66 -24.21
CA ARG A 299 -3.87 -4.63 -23.15
C ARG A 299 -3.60 -5.20 -21.76
N GLU A 300 -4.25 -6.32 -21.42
CA GLU A 300 -4.10 -6.97 -20.12
C GLU A 300 -2.69 -7.59 -19.93
N ARG A 301 -2.04 -7.99 -21.03
CA ARG A 301 -0.71 -8.60 -21.00
C ARG A 301 0.44 -7.57 -20.92
N LEU A 302 0.22 -6.38 -21.46
CA LEU A 302 1.23 -5.31 -21.50
C LEU A 302 1.41 -4.68 -20.12
N PHE A 303 2.66 -4.53 -19.68
CA PHE A 303 3.02 -3.80 -18.46
C PHE A 303 4.12 -2.78 -18.73
N ILE A 304 4.44 -1.94 -17.76
CA ILE A 304 5.47 -0.89 -17.88
C ILE A 304 6.62 -1.21 -16.92
N ALA A 305 7.86 -0.96 -17.36
CA ALA A 305 9.01 -0.97 -16.47
C ALA A 305 9.89 0.25 -16.71
N MET A 306 10.34 0.88 -15.63
CA MET A 306 11.26 2.02 -15.68
C MET A 306 12.69 1.50 -15.69
N THR A 307 13.35 1.42 -16.84
CA THR A 307 14.71 0.84 -16.88
C THR A 307 15.83 1.87 -16.77
N GLU A 308 15.53 3.17 -16.83
CA GLU A 308 16.49 4.22 -16.51
C GLU A 308 15.83 5.42 -15.80
N ILE A 309 16.28 5.69 -14.57
CA ILE A 309 15.95 6.93 -13.86
C ILE A 309 17.09 7.37 -12.96
N SER A 310 17.28 8.68 -12.83
CA SER A 310 18.05 9.30 -11.74
C SER A 310 17.78 10.80 -11.65
N ALA A 311 18.15 11.41 -10.53
CA ALA A 311 18.25 12.86 -10.38
C ALA A 311 19.54 13.40 -11.04
N TYR A 312 19.74 13.03 -12.31
CA TYR A 312 20.88 13.49 -13.09
C TYR A 312 20.62 14.87 -13.69
N GLY A 313 21.39 15.86 -13.25
CA GLY A 313 21.38 17.22 -13.80
C GLY A 313 22.47 17.38 -14.84
N TYR A 314 22.19 17.12 -16.12
CA TYR A 314 23.07 17.61 -17.19
C TYR A 314 22.92 19.13 -17.31
N SER A 315 24.04 19.86 -17.34
CA SER A 315 24.15 21.02 -18.21
C SER A 315 25.48 20.99 -18.98
N LYS A 316 25.39 20.80 -20.31
CA LYS A 316 26.55 20.97 -21.21
C LYS A 316 26.24 21.45 -22.61
N GLU A 317 24.97 21.52 -23.04
CA GLU A 317 24.65 21.80 -24.46
C GLU A 317 25.16 23.14 -25.02
N LEU A 318 25.80 24.04 -24.25
CA LEU A 318 26.36 25.29 -24.78
C LEU A 318 27.88 25.51 -24.64
N THR A 319 28.62 24.84 -23.73
CA THR A 319 29.95 25.41 -23.31
C THR A 319 31.11 24.44 -23.00
N GLY A 320 30.95 23.12 -23.07
CA GLY A 320 32.13 22.23 -23.13
C GLY A 320 32.77 21.79 -21.80
N VAL A 321 32.23 22.10 -20.62
CA VAL A 321 32.56 21.46 -19.32
C VAL A 321 31.28 21.37 -18.47
N THR A 322 31.04 20.25 -17.78
CA THR A 322 29.96 20.09 -16.78
C THR A 322 30.58 20.00 -15.39
N GLU A 323 29.78 20.41 -14.41
CA GLU A 323 29.73 20.19 -12.96
C GLU A 323 29.32 21.59 -12.42
N PRO A 324 28.10 21.83 -11.85
CA PRO A 324 27.59 21.21 -10.61
C PRO A 324 26.10 20.80 -10.56
N TRP A 325 25.79 19.81 -9.71
CA TRP A 325 24.56 19.75 -8.91
C TRP A 325 24.79 19.17 -7.48
N ASP A 326 25.68 19.61 -6.58
CA ASP A 326 26.75 20.61 -6.58
C ASP A 326 28.15 19.92 -6.47
N GLN A 327 28.45 19.12 -7.50
CA GLN A 327 29.72 18.50 -7.96
C GLN A 327 30.14 17.12 -7.44
N GLY A 328 29.17 16.28 -7.08
CA GLY A 328 29.41 14.83 -6.97
C GLY A 328 28.24 14.12 -6.34
N ASN A 329 28.36 12.81 -6.20
CA ASN A 329 27.44 11.98 -5.45
C ASN A 329 27.42 12.41 -3.96
N ASN A 330 26.46 13.27 -3.60
CA ASN A 330 26.37 13.93 -2.28
C ASN A 330 24.96 13.78 -1.68
N LEU A 331 24.79 14.28 -0.45
CA LEU A 331 23.55 14.24 0.30
C LEU A 331 22.38 14.86 -0.48
N GLY A 332 22.55 16.06 -1.04
CA GLY A 332 21.50 16.71 -1.82
C GLY A 332 21.01 15.84 -2.98
N GLN A 333 21.94 15.16 -3.67
CA GLN A 333 21.60 14.23 -4.74
C GLN A 333 20.96 12.94 -4.27
N ALA A 334 21.45 12.42 -3.15
CA ALA A 334 20.91 11.24 -2.51
C ALA A 334 19.43 11.45 -2.15
N LEU A 335 19.06 12.65 -1.65
CA LEU A 335 17.67 13.00 -1.36
C LEU A 335 16.79 13.02 -2.62
N ALA A 336 17.23 13.66 -3.71
CA ALA A 336 16.43 13.68 -4.94
C ALA A 336 16.29 12.30 -5.58
N ASN A 337 17.35 11.48 -5.55
CA ASN A 337 17.29 10.10 -6.02
C ASN A 337 16.33 9.24 -5.19
N PHE A 338 16.35 9.40 -3.86
CA PHE A 338 15.38 8.74 -2.98
C PHE A 338 13.95 9.17 -3.31
N ASP A 339 13.71 10.48 -3.46
CA ASP A 339 12.39 11.02 -3.79
C ASP A 339 11.84 10.41 -5.09
N LEU A 340 12.63 10.40 -6.17
CA LEU A 340 12.24 9.79 -7.45
C LEU A 340 11.93 8.29 -7.31
N MET A 341 12.82 7.52 -6.69
CA MET A 341 12.63 6.07 -6.57
C MET A 341 11.46 5.71 -5.65
N ALA A 342 11.22 6.50 -4.60
CA ALA A 342 10.08 6.33 -3.71
C ALA A 342 8.75 6.67 -4.38
N GLN A 343 8.73 7.63 -5.33
CA GLN A 343 7.56 7.86 -6.19
C GLN A 343 7.27 6.64 -7.07
N LEU A 344 8.29 6.01 -7.67
CA LEU A 344 8.10 4.79 -8.46
C LEU A 344 7.63 3.61 -7.62
N ALA A 345 8.09 3.50 -6.37
CA ALA A 345 7.60 2.49 -5.43
C ALA A 345 6.08 2.62 -5.19
N ASN A 346 5.53 3.83 -5.22
CA ASN A 346 4.11 4.08 -5.04
C ASN A 346 3.24 3.80 -6.29
N ASP A 347 3.84 3.61 -7.47
CA ASP A 347 3.13 3.47 -8.74
C ASP A 347 2.90 1.98 -9.08
N ASP A 348 1.66 1.52 -8.97
CA ASP A 348 1.25 0.12 -9.18
C ASP A 348 1.23 -0.32 -10.65
N ARG A 349 1.48 0.61 -11.58
CA ARG A 349 1.57 0.31 -13.01
C ARG A 349 2.95 -0.22 -13.40
N LEU A 350 3.94 -0.08 -12.52
CA LEU A 350 5.31 -0.49 -12.76
C LEU A 350 5.58 -1.89 -12.21
N GLU A 351 6.06 -2.78 -13.08
CA GLU A 351 6.55 -4.10 -12.68
C GLU A 351 7.89 -3.99 -11.93
N PHE A 352 8.80 -3.15 -12.43
CA PHE A 352 10.07 -2.86 -11.78
C PHE A 352 10.66 -1.51 -12.20
N SER A 353 11.60 -1.02 -11.38
CA SER A 353 12.33 0.23 -11.62
C SER A 353 13.83 0.04 -11.46
N GLN A 354 14.63 0.67 -12.32
CA GLN A 354 16.09 0.55 -12.30
C GLN A 354 16.76 1.92 -12.31
N PHE A 355 17.59 2.14 -11.29
CA PHE A 355 18.40 3.35 -11.18
C PHE A 355 19.52 3.36 -12.21
N TRP A 356 19.80 4.51 -12.78
CA TRP A 356 20.98 4.77 -13.60
C TRP A 356 22.07 5.44 -12.73
N SER A 357 23.16 4.78 -12.31
CA SER A 357 23.66 3.42 -12.62
C SER A 357 24.61 2.87 -11.52
N SER A 358 25.21 1.70 -11.70
CA SER A 358 26.21 1.13 -10.77
C SER A 358 27.44 2.03 -10.64
N ARG A 359 28.07 2.34 -11.78
CA ARG A 359 29.17 3.29 -11.97
C ARG A 359 29.33 3.69 -13.42
N TRP A 360 29.75 4.92 -13.68
CA TRP A 360 30.07 5.39 -15.03
C TRP A 360 31.57 5.31 -15.36
N ILE A 361 31.94 5.76 -16.56
CA ILE A 361 33.31 5.76 -17.07
C ILE A 361 34.12 6.87 -16.35
N ASN A 362 35.39 6.57 -16.01
CA ASN A 362 36.32 7.46 -15.27
C ASN A 362 35.93 7.71 -13.79
N ASN A 363 35.47 6.68 -13.08
CA ASN A 363 35.05 6.77 -11.68
C ASN A 363 36.19 6.73 -10.64
N ASP A 364 37.45 6.65 -11.07
CA ASP A 364 38.62 6.70 -10.18
C ASP A 364 38.98 8.12 -9.70
N LEU A 365 38.21 9.12 -10.14
CA LEU A 365 38.33 10.50 -9.71
C LEU A 365 38.07 10.64 -8.19
N PRO A 366 38.55 11.72 -7.55
CA PRO A 366 38.37 11.94 -6.11
C PRO A 366 36.90 11.99 -5.65
N THR A 367 35.98 12.32 -6.56
CA THR A 367 34.53 12.32 -6.35
C THR A 367 33.87 11.39 -7.37
N SER A 368 32.97 10.53 -6.90
CA SER A 368 32.14 9.68 -7.77
C SER A 368 31.17 10.53 -8.59
N GLN A 369 30.81 10.05 -9.78
CA GLN A 369 29.81 10.72 -10.61
C GLN A 369 28.46 10.75 -9.88
N PRO A 370 27.61 11.76 -10.13
CA PRO A 370 26.28 11.87 -9.53
C PRO A 370 25.45 10.59 -9.56
N THR A 371 25.57 9.83 -10.64
CA THR A 371 24.82 8.61 -10.92
C THR A 371 25.49 7.34 -10.40
N ASP A 372 26.68 7.41 -9.78
CA ASP A 372 27.40 6.21 -9.32
C ASP A 372 26.84 5.74 -7.97
N LEU A 373 26.12 4.63 -7.92
CA LEU A 373 25.73 4.03 -6.63
C LEU A 373 26.90 3.39 -5.89
N LEU A 374 27.95 2.99 -6.62
CA LEU A 374 29.09 2.28 -6.08
C LEU A 374 30.41 3.04 -6.33
N SER A 375 31.22 3.11 -5.28
CA SER A 375 32.60 3.57 -5.37
C SER A 375 33.46 2.58 -6.19
N LYS A 376 34.69 2.97 -6.54
CA LYS A 376 35.67 2.05 -7.17
C LYS A 376 36.02 0.81 -6.34
N LYS A 377 35.67 0.79 -5.05
CA LYS A 377 35.80 -0.36 -4.16
C LYS A 377 34.52 -1.17 -3.97
N ASN A 378 33.46 -0.84 -4.70
CA ASN A 378 32.11 -1.36 -4.52
C ASN A 378 31.44 -0.94 -3.21
N GLU A 379 31.92 0.10 -2.52
CA GLU A 379 31.26 0.68 -1.33
C GLU A 379 30.08 1.56 -1.78
N LEU A 380 28.99 1.61 -1.00
CA LEU A 380 27.87 2.50 -1.31
C LEU A 380 28.31 3.97 -1.23
N THR A 381 27.95 4.75 -2.25
CA THR A 381 28.09 6.21 -2.22
C THR A 381 26.93 6.84 -1.43
N ALA A 382 26.85 8.17 -1.34
CA ALA A 382 25.72 8.84 -0.69
C ALA A 382 24.37 8.44 -1.32
N GLY A 383 24.30 8.44 -2.65
CA GLY A 383 23.14 7.96 -3.41
C GLY A 383 22.92 6.45 -3.25
N GLY A 384 24.00 5.66 -3.22
CA GLY A 384 23.92 4.22 -2.92
C GLY A 384 23.29 3.93 -1.56
N LEU A 385 23.68 4.67 -0.52
CA LEU A 385 23.16 4.53 0.83
C LEU A 385 21.70 5.01 0.93
N ALA A 386 21.35 6.13 0.29
CA ALA A 386 19.95 6.56 0.28
C ALA A 386 19.02 5.55 -0.40
N LEU A 387 19.42 4.99 -1.54
CA LEU A 387 18.61 3.95 -2.19
C LEU A 387 18.60 2.63 -1.42
N SER A 388 19.68 2.30 -0.69
CA SER A 388 19.67 1.12 0.17
C SER A 388 18.66 1.25 1.31
N ILE A 389 18.47 2.45 1.87
CA ILE A 389 17.42 2.73 2.86
C ILE A 389 16.05 2.42 2.25
N LEU A 390 15.74 2.93 1.04
CA LEU A 390 14.47 2.63 0.39
C LEU A 390 14.30 1.12 0.19
N ASN A 391 15.29 0.45 -0.39
CA ASN A 391 15.19 -0.96 -0.77
C ASN A 391 15.14 -1.92 0.43
N THR A 392 15.79 -1.58 1.54
CA THR A 392 15.91 -2.49 2.70
C THR A 392 14.90 -2.21 3.81
N GLU A 393 14.38 -0.99 3.89
CA GLU A 393 13.41 -0.61 4.92
C GLU A 393 11.96 -0.69 4.42
N THR A 394 11.74 -0.68 3.09
CA THR A 394 10.40 -0.84 2.50
C THR A 394 9.86 -2.25 2.78
N LEU A 395 8.63 -2.29 3.27
CA LEU A 395 7.88 -3.52 3.59
C LEU A 395 7.10 -4.00 2.36
N ASP A 396 6.10 -4.87 2.57
CA ASP A 396 5.41 -5.57 1.48
C ASP A 396 4.50 -4.68 0.64
N PHE A 397 3.80 -3.73 1.26
CA PHE A 397 2.84 -2.88 0.55
C PHE A 397 3.13 -1.41 0.79
N MET A 398 3.29 -0.63 -0.28
CA MET A 398 3.26 0.82 -0.17
C MET A 398 1.84 1.27 0.19
N VAL A 399 1.75 2.29 1.04
CA VAL A 399 0.48 2.86 1.49
C VAL A 399 0.41 4.35 1.21
N ARG A 400 -0.80 4.87 1.09
CA ARG A 400 -1.02 6.28 0.80
C ARG A 400 -0.42 7.16 1.90
N ALA A 401 0.28 8.21 1.48
CA ALA A 401 0.78 9.28 2.32
C ALA A 401 0.41 10.63 1.71
N GLN A 402 0.03 11.59 2.54
CA GLN A 402 -0.14 12.99 2.20
C GLN A 402 0.98 13.79 2.88
N SER A 403 1.68 14.59 2.09
CA SER A 403 2.83 15.36 2.55
C SER A 403 2.83 16.76 1.94
N THR A 404 3.83 17.57 2.27
CA THR A 404 3.99 18.91 1.70
C THR A 404 5.10 18.92 0.64
N THR A 405 5.31 20.06 -0.02
CA THR A 405 6.41 20.21 -0.99
C THR A 405 7.78 20.28 -0.32
N THR A 406 7.84 20.65 0.97
CA THR A 406 9.07 20.79 1.75
C THR A 406 9.43 19.48 2.44
N VAL A 407 8.44 18.79 3.00
CA VAL A 407 8.58 17.48 3.63
C VAL A 407 7.80 16.46 2.81
N ARG A 408 8.52 15.59 2.10
CA ARG A 408 7.92 14.46 1.37
C ARG A 408 7.73 13.28 2.31
N ALA A 409 6.63 12.55 2.18
CA ALA A 409 6.36 11.37 2.98
C ALA A 409 5.99 10.17 2.11
N PHE A 410 6.54 9.02 2.48
CA PHE A 410 6.23 7.72 1.90
C PHE A 410 6.04 6.73 3.04
N ALA A 411 5.30 5.64 2.83
CA ALA A 411 5.11 4.65 3.86
C ALA A 411 4.82 3.27 3.27
N SER A 412 5.13 2.23 4.04
CA SER A 412 4.80 0.86 3.70
C SER A 412 4.40 0.05 4.93
N VAL A 413 3.65 -1.03 4.71
CA VAL A 413 3.18 -1.93 5.77
C VAL A 413 3.57 -3.38 5.48
N GLU A 414 3.89 -4.12 6.54
CA GLU A 414 4.21 -5.55 6.46
C GLU A 414 2.93 -6.40 6.40
N ALA A 415 2.97 -7.45 5.59
CA ALA A 415 1.92 -8.45 5.51
C ALA A 415 1.79 -9.21 6.84
N GLY A 416 0.65 -9.06 7.50
CA GLY A 416 0.24 -9.93 8.63
C GLY A 416 0.77 -9.54 10.00
N SER A 417 1.61 -8.52 10.13
CA SER A 417 2.06 -7.98 11.44
C SER A 417 1.58 -6.55 11.72
N ASP A 418 0.94 -5.91 10.74
CA ASP A 418 0.56 -4.49 10.75
C ASP A 418 1.72 -3.54 11.09
N GLN A 419 2.98 -3.98 10.98
CA GLN A 419 4.12 -3.09 11.14
C GLN A 419 4.05 -1.99 10.07
N LEU A 420 4.27 -0.76 10.49
CA LEU A 420 4.28 0.42 9.63
C LEU A 420 5.67 1.03 9.56
N ARG A 421 6.15 1.24 8.35
CA ARG A 421 7.35 2.02 8.02
C ARG A 421 6.93 3.38 7.46
N VAL A 422 7.46 4.47 8.01
CA VAL A 422 7.24 5.82 7.48
C VAL A 422 8.57 6.46 7.16
N PHE A 423 8.69 6.96 5.94
CA PHE A 423 9.83 7.72 5.44
C PHE A 423 9.45 9.20 5.37
N LEU A 424 10.21 10.06 6.05
CA LEU A 424 10.03 11.51 6.02
C LEU A 424 11.28 12.15 5.46
N LEU A 425 11.19 12.67 4.24
CA LEU A 425 12.28 13.36 3.55
C LEU A 425 12.12 14.87 3.75
N ASN A 426 13.05 15.49 4.46
CA ASN A 426 13.09 16.95 4.65
C ASN A 426 14.01 17.60 3.59
N LYS A 427 13.41 18.31 2.64
CA LYS A 427 14.15 19.06 1.60
C LYS A 427 14.75 20.36 2.14
N SER A 428 14.28 20.84 3.30
CA SER A 428 14.72 22.10 3.88
C SER A 428 16.19 22.05 4.31
N THR A 429 16.88 23.18 4.17
CA THR A 429 18.21 23.40 4.75
C THR A 429 18.16 23.77 6.23
N GLU A 430 16.96 23.77 6.81
CA GLU A 430 16.67 23.98 8.23
C GLU A 430 15.88 22.79 8.77
N SER A 431 15.82 22.67 10.11
CA SER A 431 14.97 21.66 10.75
C SER A 431 13.49 21.96 10.51
N SER A 432 12.68 20.92 10.32
CA SER A 432 11.23 21.05 10.10
C SER A 432 10.46 20.31 11.19
N ASP A 433 9.50 20.97 11.83
CA ASP A 433 8.56 20.33 12.77
C ASP A 433 7.34 19.82 12.00
N VAL A 434 7.09 18.52 12.10
CA VAL A 434 6.02 17.80 11.39
C VAL A 434 4.95 17.35 12.37
N ASP A 435 3.69 17.71 12.13
CA ASP A 435 2.50 17.07 12.71
C ASP A 435 2.25 15.75 11.96
N LEU A 436 2.66 14.61 12.55
CA LEU A 436 2.49 13.28 11.96
C LEU A 436 1.17 12.64 12.42
N GLN A 437 0.25 12.50 11.46
CA GLN A 437 -1.05 11.85 11.63
C GLN A 437 -1.00 10.43 11.06
N LEU A 438 -1.51 9.44 11.81
CA LEU A 438 -1.55 8.03 11.42
C LEU A 438 -3.01 7.55 11.38
N GLU A 439 -3.67 7.73 10.23
CA GLU A 439 -5.10 7.54 10.09
C GLU A 439 -5.52 6.07 10.13
N GLY A 440 -6.36 5.72 11.10
CA GLY A 440 -6.78 4.33 11.34
C GLY A 440 -5.63 3.43 11.79
N TYR A 441 -4.60 3.96 12.45
CA TYR A 441 -3.51 3.16 13.00
C TYR A 441 -3.31 3.40 14.49
N GLN A 442 -3.17 2.31 15.24
CA GLN A 442 -3.01 2.33 16.70
C GLN A 442 -1.60 1.85 17.09
N PRO A 443 -0.63 2.77 17.27
CA PRO A 443 0.75 2.40 17.60
C PRO A 443 0.90 1.95 19.06
N THR A 444 1.72 0.94 19.31
CA THR A 444 1.95 0.37 20.66
C THR A 444 3.09 1.04 21.42
N GLY A 445 3.03 2.37 21.60
CA GLY A 445 3.97 3.11 22.44
C GLY A 445 4.86 4.08 21.67
N SER A 446 6.09 3.66 21.32
CA SER A 446 7.07 4.47 20.59
C SER A 446 7.30 3.97 19.17
N ALA A 447 7.87 4.84 18.33
CA ALA A 447 8.42 4.46 17.03
C ALA A 447 9.94 4.43 17.11
N GLN A 448 10.57 3.36 16.61
CA GLN A 448 12.01 3.36 16.40
C GLN A 448 12.35 4.39 15.33
N ARG A 449 13.42 5.16 15.53
CA ARG A 449 13.81 6.25 14.64
C ARG A 449 15.23 6.10 14.15
N GLN A 450 15.42 6.09 12.83
CA GLN A 450 16.72 6.14 12.18
C GLN A 450 16.78 7.35 11.27
N GLU A 451 17.95 7.95 11.15
CA GLU A 451 18.14 9.19 10.38
C GLU A 451 19.30 9.07 9.41
N PHE A 452 19.01 9.38 8.15
CA PHE A 452 20.00 9.64 7.12
C PHE A 452 20.30 11.14 7.09
N THR A 453 21.50 11.52 7.52
CA THR A 453 21.90 12.92 7.66
C THR A 453 23.36 13.12 7.25
N GLY A 454 23.73 14.37 7.00
CA GLY A 454 25.11 14.78 6.78
C GLY A 454 25.33 16.21 7.27
N ILE A 455 26.49 16.77 6.96
CA ILE A 455 26.87 18.12 7.40
C ILE A 455 26.06 19.20 6.67
N ASP A 456 25.96 19.07 5.35
CA ASP A 456 25.18 19.92 4.45
C ASP A 456 24.89 19.18 3.14
N VAL A 457 24.19 19.82 2.21
CA VAL A 457 23.79 19.23 0.92
C VAL A 457 24.96 18.76 0.05
N THR A 458 26.18 19.22 0.29
CA THR A 458 27.39 18.82 -0.45
C THR A 458 28.16 17.66 0.19
N ASP A 459 27.69 17.15 1.34
CA ASP A 459 28.33 16.05 2.05
C ASP A 459 28.29 14.76 1.22
N VAL A 460 29.46 14.15 1.00
CA VAL A 460 29.62 12.90 0.23
C VAL A 460 29.66 11.66 1.12
N CYS A 461 29.65 11.84 2.44
CA CYS A 461 29.72 10.77 3.44
C CYS A 461 28.58 10.89 4.48
N PRO A 462 27.31 10.98 4.05
CA PRO A 462 26.20 10.95 5.00
C PRO A 462 26.15 9.61 5.74
N THR A 463 25.53 9.61 6.93
CA THR A 463 25.37 8.41 7.75
C THR A 463 23.90 8.07 7.93
N TYR A 464 23.59 6.80 8.16
CA TYR A 464 22.27 6.30 8.51
C TYR A 464 22.33 5.67 9.90
N ASP A 465 21.90 6.42 10.91
CA ASP A 465 22.13 6.08 12.32
C ASP A 465 20.83 5.92 13.09
N LEU A 466 20.83 5.00 14.06
CA LEU A 466 19.77 4.90 15.06
C LEU A 466 19.86 6.09 16.02
N VAL A 467 18.75 6.79 16.22
CA VAL A 467 18.62 7.91 17.15
C VAL A 467 17.56 7.59 18.22
N ASP A 468 17.28 8.55 19.11
CA ASP A 468 16.26 8.37 20.14
C ASP A 468 14.87 8.11 19.52
N ASP A 469 14.18 7.09 20.04
CA ASP A 469 12.83 6.73 19.63
C ASP A 469 11.87 7.92 19.70
N LEU A 470 10.93 7.97 18.75
CA LEU A 470 9.82 8.91 18.78
C LEU A 470 8.79 8.44 19.83
N ILE A 471 8.59 9.25 20.87
CA ILE A 471 7.57 9.00 21.89
C ILE A 471 6.25 9.65 21.47
N LEU A 472 5.21 8.84 21.31
CA LEU A 472 3.87 9.28 20.93
C LEU A 472 3.10 9.72 22.17
N ASN A 473 2.74 11.00 22.26
CA ASN A 473 2.16 11.62 23.47
C ASN A 473 0.71 12.08 23.29
N GLY A 474 -0.02 11.55 22.31
CA GLY A 474 -1.42 11.91 22.05
C GLY A 474 -1.74 11.97 20.55
N PRO A 475 -2.88 12.58 20.16
CA PRO A 475 -3.32 12.65 18.76
C PRO A 475 -2.47 13.55 17.85
N GLU A 476 -1.59 14.39 18.41
CA GLU A 476 -0.64 15.21 17.66
C GLU A 476 0.77 14.67 17.94
N ASN A 477 1.37 13.98 16.98
CA ASN A 477 2.73 13.46 17.09
C ASN A 477 3.68 14.42 16.39
N THR A 478 4.20 15.42 17.10
CA THR A 478 5.21 16.32 16.53
C THR A 478 6.55 15.59 16.38
N VAL A 479 7.08 15.55 15.17
CA VAL A 479 8.42 15.03 14.84
C VAL A 479 9.27 16.17 14.29
N THR A 480 10.37 16.49 14.96
CA THR A 480 11.36 17.46 14.44
C THR A 480 12.35 16.73 13.54
N LEU A 481 12.35 17.01 12.24
CA LEU A 481 13.27 16.45 11.26
C LEU A 481 14.55 17.29 11.15
N ALA A 482 15.69 16.62 11.01
CA ALA A 482 16.97 17.29 10.73
C ALA A 482 16.93 17.98 9.34
N PRO A 483 17.73 19.05 9.11
CA PRO A 483 17.94 19.60 7.77
C PRO A 483 18.39 18.52 6.78
N ASN A 484 17.94 18.60 5.53
CA ASN A 484 18.41 17.76 4.41
C ASN A 484 18.52 16.27 4.78
N SER A 485 17.43 15.66 5.21
CA SER A 485 17.46 14.32 5.83
C SER A 485 16.38 13.39 5.30
N ILE A 486 16.60 12.09 5.50
CA ILE A 486 15.55 11.07 5.46
C ILE A 486 15.42 10.50 6.88
N THR A 487 14.26 10.64 7.48
CA THR A 487 13.94 10.00 8.76
C THR A 487 13.07 8.78 8.49
N VAL A 488 13.48 7.62 9.01
CA VAL A 488 12.72 6.38 8.95
C VAL A 488 12.15 6.09 10.33
N LEU A 489 10.84 5.96 10.40
CA LEU A 489 10.11 5.60 11.61
C LEU A 489 9.52 4.20 11.47
N THR A 490 9.82 3.34 12.44
CA THR A 490 9.25 1.99 12.53
C THR A 490 8.25 1.94 13.66
N PHE A 491 6.99 1.65 13.33
CA PHE A 491 5.94 1.48 14.32
C PHE A 491 5.50 0.02 14.39
N ALA A 492 5.34 -0.47 15.61
CA ALA A 492 4.50 -1.63 15.88
C ALA A 492 3.09 -1.15 16.29
N GLY A 493 2.06 -1.86 15.87
CA GLY A 493 0.69 -1.42 16.06
C GLY A 493 -0.33 -2.36 15.44
N SER A 494 -1.52 -1.81 15.22
CA SER A 494 -2.61 -2.49 14.49
C SER A 494 -3.28 -1.49 13.55
N ILE A 495 -3.63 -1.95 12.36
CA ILE A 495 -4.35 -1.16 11.36
C ILE A 495 -5.86 -1.39 11.54
N ASP A 496 -6.60 -0.33 11.85
CA ASP A 496 -8.04 -0.28 11.75
C ASP A 496 -8.45 0.25 10.37
N VAL A 497 -8.45 -0.66 9.37
CA VAL A 497 -8.72 -0.34 7.96
C VAL A 497 -10.03 0.43 7.77
N CYS A 498 -11.05 0.14 8.56
CA CYS A 498 -12.35 0.79 8.45
C CYS A 498 -12.48 2.04 9.31
N GLY A 499 -11.62 2.22 10.31
CA GLY A 499 -11.41 3.51 10.97
C GLY A 499 -10.75 4.55 10.05
N THR A 500 -10.05 4.13 8.99
CA THR A 500 -9.38 5.04 8.05
C THR A 500 -10.39 5.76 7.14
N ASN A 501 -10.42 7.09 7.19
CA ASN A 501 -11.11 7.90 6.19
C ASN A 501 -10.26 7.96 4.90
N LEU A 502 -10.79 7.44 3.79
CA LEU A 502 -10.10 7.42 2.51
C LEU A 502 -10.19 8.76 1.75
N VAL A 503 -11.05 9.69 2.15
CA VAL A 503 -11.19 11.00 1.47
C VAL A 503 -9.98 11.89 1.79
N VAL A 504 -9.41 12.54 0.77
CA VAL A 504 -8.32 13.51 0.95
C VAL A 504 -8.91 14.92 1.10
N ASN A 505 -8.34 15.70 2.02
CA ASN A 505 -8.82 17.04 2.37
C ASN A 505 -10.35 17.06 2.65
N PRO A 506 -10.86 16.18 3.54
CA PRO A 506 -12.30 15.94 3.72
C PRO A 506 -13.10 17.14 4.21
N GLY A 507 -12.45 18.09 4.89
CA GLY A 507 -13.03 19.36 5.37
C GLY A 507 -12.53 20.59 4.62
N PHE A 508 -11.75 20.43 3.54
CA PHE A 508 -11.21 21.56 2.76
C PHE A 508 -10.27 22.49 3.55
N GLU A 509 -9.55 21.94 4.53
CA GLU A 509 -8.72 22.68 5.48
C GLU A 509 -7.29 22.95 5.00
N ASP A 510 -6.84 22.23 3.96
CA ASP A 510 -5.44 22.29 3.52
C ASP A 510 -5.07 23.65 2.89
N SER A 511 -6.02 24.36 2.30
CA SER A 511 -5.77 25.67 1.70
C SER A 511 -7.01 26.54 1.59
N PRO A 512 -6.92 27.85 1.89
CA PRO A 512 -8.02 28.79 1.67
C PRO A 512 -8.29 29.10 0.18
N SER A 513 -7.42 28.66 -0.74
CA SER A 513 -7.44 29.12 -2.14
C SER A 513 -7.38 28.02 -3.19
N THR A 514 -7.07 26.78 -2.82
CA THR A 514 -7.13 25.65 -3.76
C THR A 514 -8.12 24.60 -3.29
N ILE A 515 -8.88 24.06 -4.24
CA ILE A 515 -9.83 22.96 -4.01
C ILE A 515 -9.16 21.59 -4.20
N ALA A 516 -7.94 21.55 -4.76
CA ALA A 516 -7.18 20.32 -4.92
C ALA A 516 -7.00 19.59 -3.57
N PRO A 517 -7.04 18.26 -3.54
CA PRO A 517 -7.13 17.34 -4.70
C PRO A 517 -8.56 17.05 -5.18
N TRP A 518 -9.56 17.81 -4.73
CA TRP A 518 -10.87 17.77 -5.39
C TRP A 518 -10.81 18.53 -6.71
N GLU A 519 -11.60 18.06 -7.67
CA GLU A 519 -11.69 18.63 -9.02
C GLU A 519 -13.05 19.26 -9.24
N LEU A 520 -13.05 20.40 -9.92
CA LEU A 520 -14.26 21.12 -10.28
C LEU A 520 -14.42 21.12 -11.80
N ALA A 521 -15.39 20.34 -12.28
CA ALA A 521 -15.82 20.36 -13.67
C ALA A 521 -17.01 21.32 -13.85
N LEU A 522 -16.92 22.20 -14.84
CA LEU A 522 -17.93 23.21 -15.16
C LEU A 522 -18.27 23.12 -16.65
N THR A 523 -19.54 22.94 -17.02
CA THR A 523 -19.99 23.01 -18.42
C THR A 523 -20.73 24.31 -18.77
N GLY A 524 -20.68 25.31 -17.88
CA GLY A 524 -21.38 26.58 -18.01
C GLY A 524 -20.76 27.75 -17.23
N ALA A 525 -21.58 28.72 -16.84
CA ALA A 525 -21.16 29.90 -16.06
C ALA A 525 -21.01 29.62 -14.56
N GLY A 526 -20.86 28.34 -14.18
CA GLY A 526 -20.71 27.93 -12.80
C GLY A 526 -19.36 28.29 -12.21
N ASN A 527 -19.29 28.16 -10.89
CA ASN A 527 -18.12 28.45 -10.10
C ASN A 527 -18.11 27.56 -8.86
N GLY A 528 -16.95 27.44 -8.24
CA GLY A 528 -16.76 26.65 -7.03
C GLY A 528 -15.37 26.88 -6.47
N GLY A 529 -15.18 26.52 -5.20
CA GLY A 529 -13.92 26.74 -4.52
C GLY A 529 -14.03 26.50 -3.03
N VAL A 530 -12.97 26.87 -2.31
CA VAL A 530 -12.92 26.83 -0.84
C VAL A 530 -13.38 28.17 -0.27
N THR A 531 -14.11 28.15 0.85
CA THR A 531 -14.61 29.35 1.53
C THR A 531 -14.57 29.21 3.05
N GLY A 532 -14.33 30.33 3.75
CA GLY A 532 -14.43 30.39 5.21
C GLY A 532 -15.77 30.91 5.74
N ASP A 533 -16.67 31.36 4.85
CA ASP A 533 -17.90 32.08 5.23
C ASP A 533 -19.06 31.14 5.63
N GLN A 534 -19.10 29.94 5.06
CA GLN A 534 -20.06 28.88 5.37
C GLN A 534 -19.25 27.62 5.61
N LYS A 535 -19.37 27.00 6.79
CA LYS A 535 -18.67 25.76 7.15
C LYS A 535 -19.41 25.02 8.25
N SER A 536 -19.32 23.70 8.23
CA SER A 536 -19.86 22.80 9.25
C SER A 536 -18.89 22.70 10.43
N SER A 537 -17.61 22.49 10.13
CA SER A 537 -16.54 22.43 11.13
C SER A 537 -15.31 23.22 10.66
N GLY A 538 -14.18 23.13 11.38
CA GLY A 538 -12.90 23.71 10.96
C GLY A 538 -12.90 25.22 10.63
N LEU A 539 -12.03 25.61 9.69
CA LEU A 539 -11.88 26.98 9.18
C LEU A 539 -12.52 27.18 7.82
N TYR A 540 -12.73 26.11 7.05
CA TYR A 540 -13.12 26.16 5.66
C TYR A 540 -14.21 25.12 5.32
N SER A 541 -14.80 25.26 4.14
CA SER A 541 -15.57 24.23 3.45
C SER A 541 -15.50 24.50 1.95
N CYS A 542 -16.03 23.62 1.10
CA CYS A 542 -16.17 23.93 -0.32
C CYS A 542 -17.54 24.52 -0.65
N TYR A 543 -17.64 25.14 -1.82
CA TYR A 543 -18.91 25.54 -2.41
C TYR A 543 -18.95 25.28 -3.92
N VAL A 544 -20.15 25.09 -4.44
CA VAL A 544 -20.47 25.11 -5.87
C VAL A 544 -21.71 25.97 -6.12
N ASN A 545 -21.70 26.69 -7.22
CA ASN A 545 -22.86 27.43 -7.71
C ASN A 545 -22.84 27.50 -9.24
N GLY A 546 -24.01 27.73 -9.85
CA GLY A 546 -24.12 27.76 -11.30
C GLY A 546 -24.57 26.46 -11.93
N ASN A 547 -24.99 26.57 -13.18
CA ASN A 547 -25.51 25.48 -13.99
C ASN A 547 -24.39 24.49 -14.34
N ASP A 548 -24.68 23.22 -14.07
CA ASP A 548 -23.80 22.07 -14.25
C ASP A 548 -22.42 22.21 -13.57
N ALA A 549 -22.42 22.59 -12.29
CA ALA A 549 -21.22 22.60 -11.46
C ALA A 549 -21.03 21.25 -10.75
N TYR A 550 -19.96 20.54 -11.10
CA TYR A 550 -19.68 19.18 -10.65
C TYR A 550 -18.35 19.15 -9.89
N LEU A 551 -18.42 19.02 -8.57
CA LEU A 551 -17.27 18.87 -7.69
C LEU A 551 -17.09 17.40 -7.34
N TYR A 552 -15.89 16.85 -7.51
CA TYR A 552 -15.63 15.43 -7.24
C TYR A 552 -14.21 15.16 -6.76
N GLN A 553 -14.03 13.96 -6.21
CA GLN A 553 -12.73 13.38 -5.93
C GLN A 553 -12.75 11.91 -6.33
N THR A 554 -11.75 11.47 -7.09
CA THR A 554 -11.48 10.05 -7.30
C THR A 554 -10.68 9.53 -6.10
N VAL A 555 -11.31 8.72 -5.28
CA VAL A 555 -10.70 8.08 -4.11
C VAL A 555 -10.14 6.72 -4.52
N THR A 556 -8.89 6.45 -4.17
CA THR A 556 -8.18 5.20 -4.44
C THR A 556 -7.93 4.41 -3.16
N GLY A 557 -7.50 3.15 -3.28
CA GLY A 557 -7.17 2.27 -2.15
C GLY A 557 -8.39 1.62 -1.50
N LEU A 558 -9.48 1.44 -2.24
CA LEU A 558 -10.64 0.69 -1.77
C LEU A 558 -10.34 -0.82 -1.83
N THR A 559 -10.90 -1.56 -0.88
CA THR A 559 -10.88 -3.02 -0.90
C THR A 559 -12.00 -3.52 -1.82
N PRO A 560 -11.73 -4.42 -2.78
CA PRO A 560 -12.78 -5.00 -3.61
C PRO A 560 -13.82 -5.78 -2.81
N SER A 561 -15.03 -5.91 -3.34
CA SER A 561 -16.15 -6.63 -2.69
C SER A 561 -16.43 -6.21 -1.23
N THR A 562 -16.23 -4.94 -0.91
CA THR A 562 -16.32 -4.41 0.47
C THR A 562 -17.40 -3.33 0.54
N ASP A 563 -18.15 -3.32 1.64
CA ASP A 563 -19.15 -2.30 1.90
C ASP A 563 -18.47 -1.01 2.39
N TYR A 564 -18.93 0.13 1.89
CA TYR A 564 -18.45 1.46 2.24
C TYR A 564 -19.62 2.36 2.63
N VAL A 565 -19.33 3.30 3.53
CA VAL A 565 -20.23 4.40 3.89
C VAL A 565 -19.55 5.73 3.54
N LEU A 566 -20.17 6.48 2.63
CA LEU A 566 -19.86 7.88 2.37
C LEU A 566 -20.70 8.73 3.32
N SER A 567 -20.08 9.46 4.25
CA SER A 567 -20.73 10.43 5.13
C SER A 567 -20.28 11.84 4.79
N TYR A 568 -21.14 12.84 5.03
CA TYR A 568 -20.86 14.23 4.68
C TYR A 568 -21.78 15.20 5.42
N SER A 569 -21.36 16.45 5.53
CA SER A 569 -22.19 17.60 5.89
C SER A 569 -22.47 18.43 4.64
N VAL A 570 -23.74 18.64 4.29
CA VAL A 570 -24.12 19.41 3.10
C VAL A 570 -25.06 20.55 3.46
N TYR A 571 -24.85 21.71 2.87
CA TYR A 571 -25.77 22.84 2.95
C TYR A 571 -26.22 23.20 1.53
N ASN A 572 -27.53 23.11 1.26
CA ASN A 572 -28.12 23.55 0.00
C ASN A 572 -29.01 24.78 0.23
N PHE A 573 -28.71 25.87 -0.47
CA PHE A 573 -29.51 27.08 -0.49
C PHE A 573 -30.14 27.29 -1.87
N LYS A 574 -31.47 27.37 -1.89
CA LYS A 574 -32.25 27.60 -3.11
C LYS A 574 -32.83 28.99 -3.15
N ASN A 575 -32.56 29.72 -4.23
CA ASN A 575 -33.28 30.95 -4.56
C ASN A 575 -34.28 30.70 -5.70
N GLY A 576 -35.14 29.70 -5.51
CA GLY A 576 -36.07 29.22 -6.54
C GLY A 576 -35.46 28.23 -7.55
N GLY A 577 -34.25 27.73 -7.27
CA GLY A 577 -33.54 26.75 -8.10
C GLY A 577 -33.81 25.28 -7.74
N SER A 578 -33.01 24.40 -8.34
CA SER A 578 -33.13 22.93 -8.25
C SER A 578 -32.43 22.29 -7.04
N ASN A 579 -32.69 21.00 -6.82
CA ASN A 579 -32.03 20.19 -5.80
C ASN A 579 -30.58 19.89 -6.22
N VAL A 580 -29.70 19.67 -5.24
CA VAL A 580 -28.32 19.21 -5.49
C VAL A 580 -28.18 17.75 -5.13
N PHE A 581 -27.13 17.10 -5.60
CA PHE A 581 -26.93 15.67 -5.40
C PHE A 581 -25.55 15.42 -4.83
N VAL A 582 -25.49 14.60 -3.79
CA VAL A 582 -24.23 14.01 -3.31
C VAL A 582 -24.27 12.53 -3.69
N GLY A 583 -23.18 11.99 -4.21
CA GLY A 583 -23.17 10.61 -4.70
C GLY A 583 -21.79 9.98 -4.81
N ALA A 584 -21.82 8.70 -5.14
CA ALA A 584 -20.66 7.88 -5.45
C ALA A 584 -20.93 7.06 -6.72
N LYS A 585 -19.93 6.93 -7.60
CA LYS A 585 -20.00 6.12 -8.83
C LYS A 585 -18.62 5.56 -9.21
N ASN A 586 -18.55 4.81 -10.30
CA ASN A 586 -17.33 4.18 -10.82
C ASN A 586 -16.67 3.13 -9.89
N PHE A 587 -17.38 2.64 -8.88
CA PHE A 587 -16.89 1.62 -7.94
C PHE A 587 -17.19 0.17 -8.36
N GLY A 588 -17.43 -0.07 -9.66
CA GLY A 588 -17.83 -1.39 -10.18
C GLY A 588 -19.30 -1.79 -9.93
N GLY A 589 -20.10 -0.90 -9.32
CA GLY A 589 -21.54 -1.05 -9.11
C GLY A 589 -22.37 0.05 -9.79
N ALA A 590 -23.69 0.03 -9.54
CA ALA A 590 -24.57 1.10 -9.98
C ALA A 590 -24.36 2.36 -9.12
N GLU A 591 -24.36 3.54 -9.74
CA GLU A 591 -24.27 4.82 -9.03
C GLU A 591 -25.28 4.91 -7.88
N VAL A 592 -24.79 5.39 -6.72
CA VAL A 592 -25.62 5.71 -5.57
C VAL A 592 -25.57 7.22 -5.35
N SER A 593 -26.74 7.84 -5.20
CA SER A 593 -26.82 9.28 -4.96
C SER A 593 -28.00 9.63 -4.09
N ARG A 594 -27.86 10.74 -3.37
CA ARG A 594 -28.91 11.33 -2.55
C ARG A 594 -29.20 12.73 -3.04
N GLU A 595 -30.46 12.94 -3.39
CA GLU A 595 -31.00 14.24 -3.67
C GLU A 595 -31.13 15.06 -2.36
N ILE A 596 -30.60 16.27 -2.37
CA ILE A 596 -30.58 17.20 -1.25
C ILE A 596 -31.50 18.38 -1.60
N ASP A 597 -32.61 18.47 -0.88
CA ASP A 597 -33.56 19.60 -0.96
C ASP A 597 -32.96 20.87 -0.28
N ASP A 598 -33.73 21.96 -0.20
CA ASP A 598 -33.34 23.16 0.55
C ASP A 598 -33.18 22.82 2.04
N THR A 599 -32.02 23.13 2.59
CA THR A 599 -31.69 22.79 3.98
C THR A 599 -31.90 23.97 4.93
N GLY A 600 -32.40 25.12 4.46
CA GLY A 600 -32.84 26.21 5.32
C GLY A 600 -31.70 26.94 6.04
N PHE A 601 -30.64 27.29 5.31
CA PHE A 601 -29.46 28.04 5.80
C PHE A 601 -28.61 27.30 6.85
N VAL A 602 -28.62 25.96 6.86
CA VAL A 602 -27.80 25.16 7.78
C VAL A 602 -27.25 23.91 7.07
N PHE A 603 -26.08 23.45 7.52
CA PHE A 603 -25.54 22.14 7.16
C PHE A 603 -26.39 21.02 7.76
N VAL A 604 -26.68 20.01 6.96
CA VAL A 604 -27.33 18.77 7.40
C VAL A 604 -26.41 17.60 7.15
N PRO A 605 -26.23 16.70 8.13
CA PRO A 605 -25.47 15.48 7.92
C PRO A 605 -26.22 14.53 6.99
N GLY A 606 -25.48 13.82 6.16
CA GLY A 606 -25.98 12.78 5.29
C GLY A 606 -25.02 11.62 5.15
N SER A 607 -25.55 10.48 4.72
CA SER A 607 -24.74 9.33 4.35
C SER A 607 -25.37 8.52 3.22
N LEU A 608 -24.52 7.77 2.54
CA LEU A 608 -24.81 6.83 1.45
C LEU A 608 -23.97 5.56 1.66
N SER A 609 -24.50 4.41 1.29
CA SER A 609 -23.76 3.14 1.34
C SER A 609 -23.70 2.50 -0.04
N PHE A 610 -22.57 1.85 -0.33
CA PHE A 610 -22.38 1.07 -1.54
C PHE A 610 -21.39 -0.07 -1.29
N THR A 611 -21.41 -1.07 -2.18
CA THR A 611 -20.47 -2.20 -2.16
C THR A 611 -19.60 -2.10 -3.41
N THR A 612 -18.28 -2.18 -3.24
CA THR A 612 -17.34 -2.20 -4.37
C THR A 612 -17.50 -3.48 -5.20
N GLY A 613 -17.25 -3.38 -6.51
CA GLY A 613 -17.15 -4.53 -7.40
C GLY A 613 -15.98 -5.46 -7.06
N PRO A 614 -15.89 -6.64 -7.70
CA PRO A 614 -14.86 -7.64 -7.42
C PRO A 614 -13.43 -7.19 -7.71
N ASP A 615 -13.26 -6.21 -8.61
CA ASP A 615 -11.96 -5.68 -9.04
C ASP A 615 -11.83 -4.17 -8.78
N ALA A 616 -12.83 -3.56 -8.11
CA ALA A 616 -12.88 -2.11 -7.94
C ALA A 616 -12.03 -1.67 -6.74
N THR A 617 -10.97 -0.92 -7.02
CA THR A 617 -10.07 -0.30 -6.03
C THR A 617 -10.23 1.21 -5.93
N THR A 618 -11.16 1.79 -6.69
CA THR A 618 -11.41 3.23 -6.76
C THR A 618 -12.91 3.55 -6.70
N VAL A 619 -13.24 4.79 -6.35
CA VAL A 619 -14.60 5.36 -6.41
C VAL A 619 -14.53 6.85 -6.71
N GLU A 620 -15.45 7.37 -7.50
CA GLU A 620 -15.62 8.82 -7.65
C GLU A 620 -16.77 9.28 -6.74
N ILE A 621 -16.45 10.12 -5.75
CA ILE A 621 -17.45 10.78 -4.89
C ILE A 621 -17.68 12.21 -5.38
N TYR A 622 -18.91 12.72 -5.30
CA TYR A 622 -19.25 14.01 -5.89
C TYR A 622 -20.33 14.81 -5.16
N LEU A 623 -20.31 16.13 -5.37
CA LEU A 623 -21.41 17.08 -5.18
C LEU A 623 -21.74 17.71 -6.53
N TYR A 624 -23.01 17.62 -6.95
CA TYR A 624 -23.46 18.10 -8.25
C TYR A 624 -24.62 19.09 -8.11
N ASN A 625 -24.46 20.24 -8.77
CA ASN A 625 -25.48 21.27 -8.90
C ASN A 625 -25.86 21.49 -10.37
N PHE A 626 -27.16 21.44 -10.66
CA PHE A 626 -27.75 21.54 -11.99
C PHE A 626 -28.21 22.96 -12.35
N ASP A 627 -28.09 23.95 -11.46
CA ASP A 627 -28.83 25.21 -11.61
C ASP A 627 -28.06 26.44 -11.13
N ASP A 628 -28.22 27.53 -11.89
CA ASP A 628 -27.67 28.86 -11.60
C ASP A 628 -28.30 29.52 -10.36
N LEU A 629 -29.50 29.09 -9.96
CA LEU A 629 -30.23 29.64 -8.82
C LEU A 629 -30.00 28.89 -7.50
N THR A 630 -29.12 27.90 -7.52
CA THR A 630 -28.80 27.05 -6.37
C THR A 630 -27.32 27.22 -5.98
N PHE A 631 -27.09 27.26 -4.67
CA PHE A 631 -25.76 27.26 -4.07
C PHE A 631 -25.67 26.08 -3.12
N ALA A 632 -24.57 25.33 -3.18
CA ALA A 632 -24.33 24.23 -2.27
C ALA A 632 -22.93 24.28 -1.68
N TRP A 633 -22.82 23.84 -0.43
CA TRP A 633 -21.58 23.67 0.30
C TRP A 633 -21.47 22.23 0.79
N LEU A 634 -20.26 21.69 0.77
CA LEU A 634 -19.91 20.36 1.30
C LEU A 634 -18.78 20.52 2.31
N ASP A 635 -18.86 19.74 3.37
CA ASP A 635 -17.89 19.72 4.45
C ASP A 635 -17.90 18.36 5.16
N ASP A 636 -16.92 18.09 6.02
CA ASP A 636 -16.81 16.90 6.86
C ASP A 636 -17.04 15.57 6.11
N VAL A 637 -16.44 15.43 4.91
CA VAL A 637 -16.64 14.25 4.06
C VAL A 637 -15.84 13.07 4.59
N SER A 638 -16.42 11.88 4.65
CA SER A 638 -15.68 10.68 4.99
C SER A 638 -16.13 9.48 4.17
N LEU A 639 -15.16 8.63 3.83
CA LEU A 639 -15.39 7.36 3.17
C LEU A 639 -14.65 6.28 3.94
N ASN A 640 -15.41 5.44 4.62
CA ASN A 640 -14.91 4.38 5.49
C ASN A 640 -15.49 3.05 5.03
N CYS A 641 -14.69 1.98 5.08
CA CYS A 641 -15.27 0.65 4.93
C CYS A 641 -16.16 0.34 6.13
N VAL A 642 -17.14 -0.52 5.92
CA VAL A 642 -17.93 -1.12 6.99
C VAL A 642 -17.16 -2.35 7.42
N GLN A 643 -16.68 -2.38 8.68
CA GLN A 643 -16.23 -3.66 9.23
C GLN A 643 -17.43 -4.59 9.19
N ALA A 644 -17.25 -5.77 8.61
CA ALA A 644 -18.16 -6.88 8.87
C ALA A 644 -18.19 -7.07 10.38
N SER A 645 -19.20 -6.52 11.04
CA SER A 645 -19.30 -6.67 12.48
C SER A 645 -19.50 -8.16 12.72
N LEU A 646 -18.63 -8.74 13.54
CA LEU A 646 -18.86 -10.10 14.01
C LEU A 646 -20.23 -10.09 14.68
N PRO A 647 -21.18 -10.96 14.26
CA PRO A 647 -22.52 -10.94 14.80
C PRO A 647 -22.44 -11.00 16.32
N THR A 648 -23.24 -10.16 17.00
CA THR A 648 -23.27 -10.07 18.47
C THR A 648 -23.11 -11.46 19.12
N GLU A 649 -21.96 -11.74 19.73
CA GLU A 649 -21.69 -13.07 20.28
C GLU A 649 -22.36 -13.19 21.66
N LEU A 650 -23.57 -13.75 21.68
CA LEU A 650 -24.24 -14.15 22.91
C LEU A 650 -23.57 -15.38 23.50
N LEU A 651 -22.66 -15.18 24.46
CA LEU A 651 -21.90 -16.25 25.10
C LEU A 651 -22.77 -17.17 25.96
N GLU A 652 -23.70 -16.60 26.73
CA GLU A 652 -24.61 -17.39 27.56
C GLU A 652 -25.95 -16.68 27.75
N PHE A 653 -27.04 -17.43 27.72
CA PHE A 653 -28.34 -17.00 28.24
C PHE A 653 -28.92 -18.11 29.12
N GLY A 654 -29.28 -17.74 30.35
CA GLY A 654 -29.73 -18.67 31.36
C GLY A 654 -30.80 -18.06 32.24
N GLY A 655 -31.48 -18.92 32.99
CA GLY A 655 -32.50 -18.52 33.94
C GLY A 655 -32.50 -19.44 35.13
N ARG A 656 -32.83 -18.89 36.30
CA ARG A 656 -33.11 -19.67 37.51
C ARG A 656 -34.31 -19.11 38.21
N ARG A 657 -35.07 -19.97 38.88
CA ARG A 657 -36.12 -19.52 39.79
C ARG A 657 -35.54 -19.09 41.13
N ASP A 658 -36.14 -18.06 41.71
CA ASP A 658 -35.90 -17.54 43.06
C ASP A 658 -37.25 -17.26 43.74
N GLY A 659 -37.78 -18.24 44.47
CA GLY A 659 -39.11 -18.17 45.08
C GLY A 659 -40.24 -18.06 44.04
N LYS A 660 -40.93 -16.92 44.03
CA LYS A 660 -42.03 -16.60 43.09
C LYS A 660 -41.57 -15.75 41.90
N THR A 661 -40.25 -15.68 41.68
CA THR A 661 -39.64 -14.86 40.63
C THR A 661 -38.73 -15.73 39.77
N ASN A 662 -38.78 -15.54 38.46
CA ASN A 662 -37.85 -16.10 37.50
C ASN A 662 -36.75 -15.06 37.23
N LEU A 663 -35.49 -15.38 37.53
CA LEU A 663 -34.34 -14.53 37.28
C LEU A 663 -33.63 -15.00 36.01
N LEU A 664 -33.60 -14.14 35.00
CA LEU A 664 -32.88 -14.33 33.75
C LEU A 664 -31.53 -13.61 33.83
N ALA A 665 -30.50 -14.20 33.23
CA ALA A 665 -29.19 -13.58 33.10
C ALA A 665 -28.53 -14.01 31.78
N TRP A 666 -27.81 -13.08 31.16
CA TRP A 666 -26.97 -13.38 30.01
C TRP A 666 -25.64 -12.64 30.08
N LYS A 667 -24.68 -13.15 29.30
CA LYS A 667 -23.48 -12.41 28.94
C LYS A 667 -23.33 -12.37 27.43
N ALA A 668 -22.89 -11.23 26.94
CA ALA A 668 -22.61 -10.99 25.54
C ALA A 668 -21.36 -10.12 25.41
N ILE A 669 -20.68 -10.26 24.29
CA ILE A 669 -19.71 -9.28 23.80
C ILE A 669 -20.51 -8.32 22.90
N GLU A 670 -20.55 -7.04 23.25
CA GLU A 670 -21.48 -6.11 22.62
C GLU A 670 -20.91 -5.48 21.35
N ASP A 671 -21.72 -5.51 20.29
CA ASP A 671 -21.51 -4.81 19.01
C ASP A 671 -22.21 -3.44 19.02
N ALA A 672 -21.69 -2.52 18.21
CA ALA A 672 -22.25 -1.21 17.89
C ALA A 672 -23.68 -1.29 17.32
N ASN A 673 -24.02 -2.41 16.67
CA ASN A 673 -25.22 -2.51 15.84
C ASN A 673 -26.49 -3.00 16.56
N LEU A 674 -26.42 -3.39 17.83
CA LEU A 674 -27.58 -3.87 18.59
C LEU A 674 -28.16 -2.76 19.49
N PRO A 675 -29.37 -2.23 19.21
CA PRO A 675 -30.00 -1.23 20.08
C PRO A 675 -30.46 -1.79 21.44
N ALA A 676 -30.96 -3.03 21.48
CA ALA A 676 -31.49 -3.65 22.69
C ALA A 676 -31.67 -5.16 22.59
N TYR A 677 -31.67 -5.83 23.74
CA TYR A 677 -32.14 -7.20 23.90
C TYR A 677 -33.64 -7.21 24.20
N VAL A 678 -34.44 -7.88 23.38
CA VAL A 678 -35.85 -8.13 23.66
C VAL A 678 -35.98 -9.51 24.30
N ILE A 679 -36.43 -9.54 25.56
CA ILE A 679 -36.77 -10.78 26.26
C ILE A 679 -38.17 -11.18 25.80
N GLU A 680 -38.28 -12.35 25.19
CA GLU A 680 -39.56 -12.95 24.83
C GLU A 680 -39.90 -14.08 25.80
N THR A 681 -41.19 -14.23 26.09
CA THR A 681 -41.73 -15.30 26.92
C THR A 681 -42.76 -16.14 26.16
N SER A 682 -42.88 -17.41 26.54
CA SER A 682 -43.85 -18.34 25.94
C SER A 682 -44.38 -19.33 26.98
N ALA A 683 -45.63 -19.77 26.81
CA ALA A 683 -46.22 -20.86 27.60
C ALA A 683 -45.86 -22.26 27.06
N ASP A 684 -45.61 -22.36 25.76
CA ASP A 684 -45.54 -23.62 24.99
C ASP A 684 -44.31 -23.74 24.09
N ALA A 685 -43.43 -22.74 24.11
CA ALA A 685 -42.27 -22.58 23.23
C ALA A 685 -42.58 -22.45 21.73
N GLN A 686 -43.86 -22.23 21.36
CA GLN A 686 -44.31 -22.04 19.97
C GLN A 686 -44.77 -20.60 19.74
N GLU A 687 -45.64 -20.08 20.61
CA GLU A 687 -46.12 -18.70 20.55
C GLU A 687 -45.32 -17.83 21.52
N TRP A 688 -44.67 -16.80 21.00
CA TRP A 688 -43.77 -15.92 21.75
C TRP A 688 -44.35 -14.50 21.83
N SER A 689 -44.20 -13.88 22.99
CA SER A 689 -44.59 -12.49 23.22
C SER A 689 -43.47 -11.72 23.89
N ASP A 690 -43.26 -10.46 23.50
CA ASP A 690 -42.31 -9.55 24.14
C ASP A 690 -42.67 -9.36 25.63
N LEU A 691 -41.73 -9.66 26.52
CA LEU A 691 -41.86 -9.47 27.97
C LEU A 691 -41.19 -8.17 28.41
N ALA A 692 -39.99 -7.89 27.91
CA ALA A 692 -39.24 -6.69 28.24
C ALA A 692 -38.18 -6.38 27.19
N GLN A 693 -37.74 -5.13 27.14
CA GLN A 693 -36.63 -4.68 26.31
C GLN A 693 -35.57 -4.05 27.20
N ILE A 694 -34.33 -4.50 27.07
CA ILE A 694 -33.18 -4.03 27.83
C ILE A 694 -32.19 -3.42 26.85
N ALA A 695 -31.97 -2.10 26.96
CA ALA A 695 -31.02 -1.39 26.10
C ALA A 695 -29.63 -2.05 26.19
N ALA A 696 -28.97 -2.23 25.05
CA ALA A 696 -27.56 -2.58 25.03
C ALA A 696 -26.74 -1.36 25.47
N ALA A 697 -25.53 -1.58 26.01
CA ALA A 697 -24.72 -0.48 26.54
C ALA A 697 -23.95 0.28 25.44
N GLY A 698 -23.97 -0.19 24.19
CA GLY A 698 -23.25 0.40 23.06
C GLY A 698 -21.75 0.06 23.05
N ILE A 699 -21.03 0.60 22.05
CA ILE A 699 -19.65 0.26 21.67
C ILE A 699 -18.71 0.19 22.88
N THR A 700 -18.33 -1.03 23.27
CA THR A 700 -17.25 -1.22 24.25
C THR A 700 -16.32 -2.37 23.92
N GLY A 701 -16.73 -3.36 23.12
CA GLY A 701 -15.94 -4.59 22.91
C GLY A 701 -15.72 -5.40 24.19
N GLU A 702 -16.38 -5.03 25.29
CA GLU A 702 -16.20 -5.64 26.60
C GLU A 702 -17.27 -6.71 26.87
N LEU A 703 -16.90 -7.74 27.63
CA LEU A 703 -17.84 -8.71 28.17
C LEU A 703 -18.81 -8.02 29.13
N ARG A 704 -20.11 -8.01 28.79
CA ARG A 704 -21.16 -7.45 29.64
C ARG A 704 -22.07 -8.53 30.19
N ALA A 705 -22.62 -8.27 31.39
CA ALA A 705 -23.52 -9.18 32.08
C ALA A 705 -24.83 -8.47 32.43
N TYR A 706 -25.94 -9.09 32.03
CA TYR A 706 -27.29 -8.55 32.16
C TYR A 706 -28.15 -9.44 33.05
N LYS A 707 -29.16 -8.83 33.67
CA LYS A 707 -30.14 -9.55 34.51
C LYS A 707 -31.53 -8.96 34.35
N TYR A 708 -32.52 -9.82 34.40
CA TYR A 708 -33.93 -9.44 34.42
C TYR A 708 -34.72 -10.33 35.38
N ALA A 709 -35.72 -9.77 36.06
CA ALA A 709 -36.55 -10.48 37.02
C ALA A 709 -38.02 -10.44 36.60
N ASP A 710 -38.58 -11.61 36.31
CA ASP A 710 -39.98 -11.80 35.98
C ASP A 710 -40.74 -12.36 37.20
N ALA A 711 -41.70 -11.60 37.73
CA ALA A 711 -42.45 -11.93 38.93
C ALA A 711 -43.60 -12.91 38.66
N THR A 712 -43.27 -14.10 38.14
CA THR A 712 -44.23 -15.18 37.89
C THR A 712 -43.84 -16.49 38.56
N SER A 713 -44.85 -17.21 39.06
CA SER A 713 -44.72 -18.56 39.62
C SER A 713 -45.08 -19.67 38.61
N GLU A 714 -45.46 -19.30 37.39
CA GLU A 714 -45.91 -20.22 36.36
C GLU A 714 -44.75 -20.88 35.62
N SER A 715 -45.06 -21.96 34.89
CA SER A 715 -44.12 -22.56 33.95
C SER A 715 -44.00 -21.67 32.72
N ARG A 716 -42.79 -21.20 32.40
CA ARG A 716 -42.55 -20.30 31.26
C ARG A 716 -41.26 -20.65 30.53
N TYR A 717 -41.25 -20.42 29.22
CA TYR A 717 -40.06 -20.40 28.39
C TYR A 717 -39.64 -18.95 28.16
N TYR A 718 -38.34 -18.72 28.03
CA TYR A 718 -37.75 -17.42 27.75
C TYR A 718 -36.72 -17.53 26.65
N ARG A 719 -36.59 -16.51 25.79
CA ARG A 719 -35.48 -16.35 24.85
C ARG A 719 -35.15 -14.87 24.68
N LEU A 720 -33.98 -14.59 24.12
CA LEU A 720 -33.61 -13.25 23.67
C LEU A 720 -33.84 -13.16 22.17
N ARG A 721 -34.48 -12.09 21.72
CA ARG A 721 -34.49 -11.62 20.34
C ARG A 721 -33.55 -10.42 20.25
N MET A 722 -32.61 -10.49 19.32
CA MET A 722 -31.60 -9.46 19.05
C MET A 722 -31.84 -9.00 17.62
N THR A 723 -32.25 -7.74 17.44
CA THR A 723 -32.51 -7.14 16.12
C THR A 723 -31.60 -5.94 15.95
N GLU A 724 -30.72 -6.00 14.96
CA GLU A 724 -29.73 -4.97 14.65
C GLU A 724 -30.34 -3.80 13.85
N TYR A 725 -29.62 -2.68 13.70
CA TYR A 725 -30.12 -1.48 13.00
C TYR A 725 -30.43 -1.72 11.52
N ASP A 726 -29.79 -2.70 10.88
CA ASP A 726 -30.04 -3.13 9.50
C ASP A 726 -31.29 -4.05 9.37
N GLY A 727 -31.88 -4.44 10.50
CA GLY A 727 -33.04 -5.33 10.58
C GLY A 727 -32.71 -6.83 10.71
N ALA A 728 -31.43 -7.22 10.67
CA ALA A 728 -31.01 -8.61 10.92
C ALA A 728 -31.45 -9.05 12.31
N THR A 729 -32.05 -10.25 12.42
CA THR A 729 -32.61 -10.74 13.70
C THR A 729 -32.09 -12.13 14.04
N THR A 730 -31.52 -12.26 15.23
CA THR A 730 -31.04 -13.53 15.81
C THR A 730 -31.75 -13.82 17.13
N TYR A 731 -31.76 -15.10 17.53
CA TYR A 731 -32.42 -15.57 18.75
C TYR A 731 -31.50 -16.44 19.60
N SER A 732 -31.61 -16.31 20.93
CA SER A 732 -30.96 -17.24 21.85
C SER A 732 -31.68 -18.60 21.89
N SER A 733 -30.98 -19.61 22.41
CA SER A 733 -31.63 -20.88 22.78
C SER A 733 -32.65 -20.65 23.91
N PRO A 734 -33.88 -21.19 23.80
CA PRO A 734 -34.90 -21.07 24.84
C PRO A 734 -34.48 -21.66 26.20
N VAL A 735 -34.79 -20.94 27.27
CA VAL A 735 -34.64 -21.39 28.66
C VAL A 735 -36.02 -21.70 29.23
N HIS A 736 -36.22 -22.91 29.76
CA HIS A 736 -37.46 -23.32 30.42
C HIS A 736 -37.34 -23.22 31.94
N LEU A 737 -38.27 -22.50 32.59
CA LEU A 737 -38.40 -22.43 34.04
C LEU A 737 -39.77 -23.00 34.44
N ALA A 738 -39.75 -24.27 34.89
CA ALA A 738 -40.95 -25.01 35.30
C ALA A 738 -41.66 -24.36 36.49
N GLY A 739 -43.00 -24.36 36.52
CA GLY A 739 -43.88 -23.80 37.57
C GLY A 739 -43.65 -24.39 38.98
N VAL A 740 -44.15 -23.71 40.02
CA VAL A 740 -44.05 -24.24 41.40
C VAL A 740 -45.03 -25.41 41.54
N ALA A 741 -44.51 -26.63 41.66
CA ALA A 741 -45.29 -27.79 42.09
C ALA A 741 -45.43 -27.78 43.62
N GLU A 742 -46.61 -28.14 44.14
CA GLU A 742 -46.82 -28.41 45.56
C GLU A 742 -45.84 -29.51 46.07
N GLU A 743 -45.52 -29.45 47.36
CA GLU A 743 -44.45 -30.19 48.05
C GLU A 743 -44.39 -31.72 47.79
N GLY A 744 -43.17 -32.22 47.54
CA GLY A 744 -42.65 -33.45 48.16
C GLY A 744 -42.59 -34.75 47.33
N SER A 745 -41.43 -35.09 46.73
CA SER A 745 -40.92 -36.49 46.66
C SER A 745 -39.43 -36.67 46.26
N GLY A 746 -38.61 -35.62 46.24
CA GLY A 746 -37.21 -35.71 45.77
C GLY A 746 -36.19 -36.16 46.82
N VAL A 747 -35.15 -36.88 46.38
CA VAL A 747 -33.96 -37.18 47.21
C VAL A 747 -33.07 -35.94 47.30
N TYR A 748 -32.70 -35.53 48.51
CA TYR A 748 -31.84 -34.37 48.75
C TYR A 748 -30.77 -34.68 49.80
N PRO A 749 -29.57 -34.06 49.74
CA PRO A 749 -29.09 -33.25 48.63
C PRO A 749 -28.85 -34.10 47.36
N ASN A 750 -29.05 -33.49 46.18
CA ASN A 750 -28.67 -34.07 44.89
C ASN A 750 -28.02 -32.95 44.04
N PRO A 751 -26.70 -32.98 43.79
CA PRO A 751 -25.77 -34.09 44.08
C PRO A 751 -25.46 -34.28 45.58
N ALA A 752 -25.29 -35.53 46.00
CA ALA A 752 -25.00 -35.95 47.37
C ALA A 752 -23.49 -36.21 47.57
N ALA A 753 -23.00 -36.07 48.79
CA ALA A 753 -21.63 -36.44 49.15
C ALA A 753 -21.65 -37.58 50.19
N ASP A 754 -22.04 -37.27 51.42
CA ASP A 754 -21.94 -38.20 52.55
C ASP A 754 -23.24 -38.95 52.88
N PHE A 755 -24.38 -38.38 52.51
CA PHE A 755 -25.70 -38.87 52.90
C PHE A 755 -26.81 -38.38 51.96
N ILE A 756 -27.96 -39.05 52.01
CA ILE A 756 -29.21 -38.57 51.42
C ILE A 756 -30.36 -38.64 52.40
N THR A 757 -31.34 -37.77 52.18
CA THR A 757 -32.63 -37.72 52.85
C THR A 757 -33.75 -37.79 51.81
N LEU A 758 -34.83 -38.48 52.18
CA LEU A 758 -36.07 -38.51 51.41
C LEU A 758 -37.19 -38.03 52.36
N PRO A 759 -37.78 -36.84 52.13
CA PRO A 759 -38.82 -36.32 53.01
C PRO A 759 -40.03 -37.27 52.99
N GLY A 760 -40.56 -37.62 54.15
CA GLY A 760 -41.71 -38.52 54.29
C GLY A 760 -41.39 -40.03 54.38
N LEU A 761 -40.11 -40.43 54.40
CA LEU A 761 -39.71 -41.84 54.54
C LEU A 761 -39.88 -42.34 55.98
N GLN A 762 -40.76 -43.34 56.20
CA GLN A 762 -41.03 -43.88 57.53
C GLN A 762 -39.91 -44.80 58.04
N LEU A 763 -39.61 -44.73 59.35
CA LEU A 763 -38.71 -45.68 60.02
C LEU A 763 -39.20 -47.13 59.84
N GLY A 764 -38.28 -48.05 59.62
CA GLY A 764 -38.54 -49.46 59.32
C GLY A 764 -38.75 -49.77 57.84
N THR A 765 -38.83 -48.76 56.95
CA THR A 765 -38.98 -49.00 55.52
C THR A 765 -37.70 -49.58 54.92
N ALA A 766 -37.80 -50.68 54.17
CA ALA A 766 -36.65 -51.28 53.49
C ALA A 766 -36.30 -50.52 52.21
N TYR A 767 -35.01 -50.20 52.04
CA TYR A 767 -34.45 -49.52 50.87
C TYR A 767 -33.30 -50.30 50.23
N ARG A 768 -33.07 -50.03 48.95
CA ARG A 768 -31.97 -50.54 48.14
C ARG A 768 -31.43 -49.41 47.27
N ILE A 769 -30.13 -49.27 47.18
CA ILE A 769 -29.44 -48.35 46.26
C ILE A 769 -28.71 -49.20 45.24
N VAL A 770 -28.95 -48.93 43.96
CA VAL A 770 -28.24 -49.54 42.84
C VAL A 770 -27.42 -48.51 42.09
N ASP A 771 -26.30 -48.92 41.50
CA ASP A 771 -25.52 -48.08 40.60
C ASP A 771 -26.19 -47.94 39.22
N ALA A 772 -25.54 -47.20 38.30
CA ALA A 772 -26.02 -47.01 36.94
C ALA A 772 -26.13 -48.30 36.11
N ARG A 773 -25.45 -49.39 36.52
CA ARG A 773 -25.51 -50.72 35.87
C ARG A 773 -26.59 -51.61 36.49
N GLY A 774 -27.29 -51.12 37.51
CA GLY A 774 -28.32 -51.87 38.24
C GLY A 774 -27.76 -52.82 39.31
N GLN A 775 -26.46 -52.76 39.61
CA GLN A 775 -25.84 -53.57 40.65
C GLN A 775 -26.22 -53.01 42.03
N LEU A 776 -26.64 -53.88 42.96
CA LEU A 776 -26.94 -53.48 44.33
C LEU A 776 -25.67 -53.06 45.06
N VAL A 777 -25.60 -51.79 45.47
CA VAL A 777 -24.43 -51.22 46.17
C VAL A 777 -24.69 -50.91 47.64
N LEU A 778 -25.95 -50.71 48.04
CA LEU A 778 -26.35 -50.59 49.45
C LEU A 778 -27.77 -51.11 49.64
N SER A 779 -28.06 -51.73 50.78
CA SER A 779 -29.44 -52.03 51.18
C SER A 779 -29.57 -52.05 52.70
N GLY A 780 -30.75 -51.71 53.20
CA GLY A 780 -31.05 -51.77 54.62
C GLY A 780 -32.50 -51.40 54.91
N THR A 781 -32.79 -51.22 56.18
CA THR A 781 -34.03 -50.62 56.67
C THR A 781 -33.71 -49.25 57.25
N VAL A 782 -34.60 -48.28 57.04
CA VAL A 782 -34.43 -46.91 57.56
C VAL A 782 -34.57 -46.96 59.08
N THR A 783 -33.44 -46.93 59.79
CA THR A 783 -33.41 -46.89 61.26
C THR A 783 -33.22 -45.47 61.79
N ASP A 784 -32.73 -44.57 60.94
CA ASP A 784 -32.55 -43.14 61.20
C ASP A 784 -32.53 -42.38 59.85
N ALA A 785 -32.79 -41.08 59.86
CA ALA A 785 -32.65 -40.20 58.69
C ALA A 785 -31.59 -39.14 59.02
N PRO A 786 -30.42 -39.13 58.35
CA PRO A 786 -30.20 -39.49 56.93
C PRO A 786 -29.59 -40.88 56.63
N ILE A 787 -29.74 -41.37 55.39
CA ILE A 787 -29.07 -42.59 54.87
C ILE A 787 -27.63 -42.25 54.48
N SER A 788 -26.65 -42.89 55.11
CA SER A 788 -25.23 -42.66 54.79
C SER A 788 -24.79 -43.30 53.47
N LEU A 789 -23.99 -42.56 52.70
CA LEU A 789 -23.43 -42.94 51.40
C LEU A 789 -21.90 -43.10 51.42
N ARG A 790 -21.24 -42.93 52.56
CA ARG A 790 -19.77 -42.88 52.71
C ARG A 790 -18.97 -44.08 52.19
N ARG A 791 -19.63 -45.15 51.77
CA ARG A 791 -19.03 -46.37 51.22
C ARG A 791 -19.33 -46.58 49.74
N LEU A 792 -20.00 -45.62 49.10
CA LEU A 792 -20.37 -45.66 47.69
C LEU A 792 -19.41 -44.82 46.86
N VAL A 793 -19.13 -45.28 45.65
CA VAL A 793 -18.30 -44.56 44.68
C VAL A 793 -19.08 -43.40 44.04
N PRO A 794 -18.41 -42.32 43.61
CA PRO A 794 -19.04 -41.25 42.83
C PRO A 794 -19.73 -41.78 41.56
N GLY A 795 -20.84 -41.15 41.18
CA GLY A 795 -21.61 -41.53 40.00
C GLY A 795 -23.13 -41.56 40.21
N ILE A 796 -23.87 -41.93 39.16
CA ILE A 796 -25.33 -41.99 39.18
C ILE A 796 -25.80 -43.22 39.95
N HIS A 797 -26.71 -43.00 40.90
CA HIS A 797 -27.33 -44.01 41.74
C HIS A 797 -28.85 -43.91 41.72
N PHE A 798 -29.52 -45.03 42.00
CA PHE A 798 -30.97 -45.11 42.11
C PHE A 798 -31.38 -45.69 43.45
N LEU A 799 -32.10 -44.91 44.25
CA LEU A 799 -32.74 -45.33 45.49
C LEU A 799 -34.09 -45.98 45.18
N LYS A 800 -34.28 -47.22 45.65
CA LYS A 800 -35.53 -47.98 45.58
C LYS A 800 -36.02 -48.24 46.99
N VAL A 801 -37.23 -47.78 47.30
CA VAL A 801 -37.88 -47.99 48.58
C VAL A 801 -39.01 -48.99 48.40
N THR A 802 -39.19 -49.92 49.34
CA THR A 802 -40.26 -50.94 49.27
C THR A 802 -41.63 -50.25 49.30
N GLY A 803 -42.40 -50.39 48.21
CA GLY A 803 -43.71 -49.74 48.05
C GLY A 803 -43.66 -48.29 47.55
N GLY A 804 -42.48 -47.73 47.25
CA GLY A 804 -42.31 -46.35 46.76
C GLY A 804 -41.75 -46.26 45.33
N SER A 805 -41.65 -45.04 44.80
CA SER A 805 -41.04 -44.75 43.50
C SER A 805 -39.51 -44.86 43.56
N THR A 806 -38.89 -45.19 42.41
CA THR A 806 -37.43 -45.18 42.28
C THR A 806 -36.96 -43.74 42.10
N GLN A 807 -35.99 -43.30 42.90
CA GLN A 807 -35.46 -41.94 42.89
C GLN A 807 -34.01 -41.92 42.41
N LYS A 808 -33.69 -41.06 41.45
CA LYS A 808 -32.32 -40.90 40.91
C LYS A 808 -31.57 -39.82 41.68
N PHE A 809 -30.32 -40.07 42.02
CA PHE A 809 -29.43 -39.06 42.60
C PHE A 809 -27.98 -39.27 42.14
N LEU A 810 -27.17 -38.21 42.19
CA LEU A 810 -25.76 -38.21 41.80
C LEU A 810 -24.89 -38.14 43.07
N ILE A 811 -23.90 -39.02 43.22
CA ILE A 811 -22.85 -38.90 44.24
C ILE A 811 -21.64 -38.20 43.62
N ARG A 812 -21.11 -37.17 44.28
CA ARG A 812 -19.89 -36.44 43.87
C ARG A 812 -18.62 -37.11 44.38
#